data_AF-A0A3S0B887-F1
#
_entry.id   AF-A0A3S0B887-F1
#
_cell.length_a   1.000
_cell.length_b   1.000
_cell.length_c   1.000
_cell.angle_alpha   90.00
_cell.angle_beta   90.00
_cell.angle_gamma   90.00
#
_symmetry.space_group_name_H-M   'P 1'
#
loop_
_entity.id
_entity.type
_entity.pdbx_description
1 polymer ?
#
loop_
_entity_poly.entity_id
_entity_poly.type
_entity_poly.pdbx_seq_one_letter_code
_entity_poly.pdbx_strand_id
1 'polypeptide(L)'
;MRRFNIDTNEAWGDKAPDRTDCAGVKCTFAEESRNFANWYSYYRTRMQAMKTAVSLAFDSLDDKLRIGFNSISYTGVTNGSKFLLNAPFDATQRSAWYSKLFASAPTSSTPLRTSLKKVGDMFSLTLGVNPYDSDPNKARCQRNYSLLTTDGYWNDSFSGFGNHDNSLSDPFIGPRSLGRYDGGANGETDTLADVAAYYYKTDLVPAMPDYVESHGEQATKIKFQNMTTHTLGLGVSGVLRYTKNYENSGDFKKIKDGVAGQCLWSSSCDWPKPVSNTLTAVDDLWHAAVNGGGKYFSARNPGDLVSGMKSIVDDIKREVGSGAAAATSTPNITSADNWAFSATYTVEPGNQDWFGDLVAEKIDVNSGDLIPGEVWSVRQLLQANSTRRLFTFDSGGAAPRSFAWGSLTATEQGYFSNKGSLLTQYATLGGADQATLDSGANMFAFVAGDQTGIGTIFRNRNWLLGDIVHSKPAYTRVPSRGYTDSGYSSFVNSKLTRKGALYVGGNDGMIHALEGNTGQELWAYVPKMVMPNLFRLAEKSYATNHRFFVDGESIVADAKLSGGWKTLYVTGMGKGARGFVALDVTDPDNPVPLWEFCHDASLCNVADPDVGYSFGNPILTKWKPGTAAAKWVVIVSSGYNNVSPGNGQGWLYMLDAETGAILSKTSTGTGSTTTPSGLGRINAWVEYPYQDNTALYVYGGDLNGDVWRFDLTAAPSGGSPSQVPFIRFTSFLNETGAGQRQPVTTKPELVLCGGYRMVLFGTGRLLGQPDILNKEVQSIYGLVDHGNTIGTGANPSARNWNMVRQTASLVFDVNGDMDVQNSTYSNSTVNPAPGHDNGWFMDLPAGQRINIDPLVGLGTLVMSANDPDAASSNAASCIQSGSSVTYMMSACSGALAAAYKADSKAGHTAFQLPDGRLFLLDVYTSGRKKVKPFPDVSPNASGRRVSWRELIQ
;
A
#
# COMPACT_ATOMS: atom_id res chain seq x y z
N MET A 1 -30.60 32.24 -18.23
CA MET A 1 -31.98 31.77 -18.03
C MET A 1 -32.91 32.63 -18.88
N ARG A 2 -33.26 32.12 -20.06
CA ARG A 2 -34.27 32.54 -21.06
C ARG A 2 -33.78 31.91 -22.37
N ARG A 3 -34.01 30.61 -22.53
CA ARG A 3 -33.70 29.91 -23.78
C ARG A 3 -34.91 29.13 -24.31
N PHE A 4 -36.12 29.52 -23.92
CA PHE A 4 -37.32 28.85 -24.39
C PHE A 4 -38.45 29.86 -24.52
N ASN A 5 -39.10 29.87 -25.68
CA ASN A 5 -40.27 30.70 -25.93
C ASN A 5 -41.53 29.86 -25.65
N ILE A 6 -42.27 30.25 -24.62
CA ILE A 6 -43.50 29.56 -24.17
C ILE A 6 -44.61 29.65 -25.23
N ASP A 7 -44.61 30.72 -26.05
CA ASP A 7 -45.66 30.92 -27.06
C ASP A 7 -45.40 30.09 -28.33
N THR A 8 -44.13 29.83 -28.67
CA THR A 8 -43.76 29.10 -29.90
C THR A 8 -43.31 27.66 -29.66
N ASN A 9 -43.17 27.26 -28.40
CA ASN A 9 -42.67 25.95 -28.00
C ASN A 9 -41.28 25.59 -28.58
N GLU A 10 -40.43 26.61 -28.78
CA GLU A 10 -39.09 26.48 -29.35
C GLU A 10 -37.98 26.88 -28.36
N ALA A 11 -36.91 26.08 -28.33
CA ALA A 11 -35.68 26.39 -27.62
C ALA A 11 -34.82 27.39 -28.42
N TRP A 12 -34.33 28.44 -27.76
CA TRP A 12 -33.44 29.43 -28.36
C TRP A 12 -32.00 28.92 -28.38
N GLY A 13 -31.51 28.64 -29.59
CA GLY A 13 -30.12 28.27 -29.86
C GLY A 13 -29.75 26.84 -29.47
N ASP A 14 -28.49 26.50 -29.72
CA ASP A 14 -27.95 25.17 -29.42
C ASP A 14 -27.64 25.01 -27.91
N LYS A 15 -27.64 23.77 -27.43
CA LYS A 15 -27.27 23.45 -26.05
C LYS A 15 -25.81 23.79 -25.81
N ALA A 16 -25.47 24.15 -24.57
CA ALA A 16 -24.08 24.35 -24.21
C ALA A 16 -23.31 23.00 -24.27
N PRO A 17 -22.04 22.96 -24.69
CA PRO A 17 -21.29 21.72 -24.89
C PRO A 17 -21.19 20.81 -23.66
N ASP A 18 -21.32 21.38 -22.46
CA ASP A 18 -21.23 20.73 -21.15
C ASP A 18 -22.57 20.14 -20.65
N ARG A 19 -23.68 20.33 -21.38
CA ARG A 19 -25.01 19.82 -21.03
C ARG A 19 -25.20 18.37 -21.51
N THR A 20 -25.24 17.43 -20.57
CA THR A 20 -25.46 15.99 -20.82
C THR A 20 -26.92 15.56 -20.65
N ASP A 21 -27.77 16.44 -20.14
CA ASP A 21 -29.20 16.22 -19.86
C ASP A 21 -30.12 16.36 -21.09
N CYS A 22 -29.53 16.56 -22.28
CA CYS A 22 -30.25 16.61 -23.55
C CYS A 22 -29.53 15.76 -24.61
N ALA A 23 -30.27 14.92 -25.33
CA ALA A 23 -29.71 14.00 -26.32
C ALA A 23 -29.32 14.68 -27.66
N GLY A 24 -29.98 15.78 -28.04
CA GLY A 24 -29.77 16.48 -29.31
C GLY A 24 -28.87 17.72 -29.23
N VAL A 25 -28.61 18.36 -30.38
CA VAL A 25 -27.91 19.66 -30.48
C VAL A 25 -28.74 20.79 -29.87
N LYS A 26 -30.08 20.65 -29.87
CA LYS A 26 -31.02 21.49 -29.12
C LYS A 26 -31.79 20.62 -28.12
N CYS A 27 -32.03 21.15 -26.93
CA CYS A 27 -32.86 20.49 -25.93
C CYS A 27 -34.34 20.61 -26.30
N THR A 28 -35.10 19.53 -26.14
CA THR A 28 -36.55 19.53 -26.30
C THR A 28 -37.23 20.33 -25.19
N PHE A 29 -38.49 20.73 -25.40
CA PHE A 29 -39.28 21.39 -24.37
C PHE A 29 -39.37 20.58 -23.07
N ALA A 30 -39.54 19.26 -23.17
CA ALA A 30 -39.65 18.39 -22.01
C ALA A 30 -38.34 18.33 -21.22
N GLU A 31 -37.20 18.25 -21.90
CA GLU A 31 -35.87 18.28 -21.29
C GLU A 31 -35.58 19.62 -20.61
N GLU A 32 -35.85 20.75 -21.28
CA GLU A 32 -35.68 22.08 -20.67
C GLU A 32 -36.67 22.33 -19.52
N SER A 33 -37.90 21.84 -19.62
CA SER A 33 -38.88 21.91 -18.53
C SER A 33 -38.44 21.08 -17.34
N ARG A 34 -37.86 19.89 -17.56
CA ARG A 34 -37.31 19.04 -16.50
C ARG A 34 -36.09 19.68 -15.86
N ASN A 35 -35.18 20.26 -16.65
CA ASN A 35 -34.01 20.95 -16.12
C ASN A 35 -34.41 22.22 -15.35
N PHE A 36 -35.37 23.00 -15.86
CA PHE A 36 -35.95 24.12 -15.12
C PHE A 36 -36.61 23.65 -13.82
N ALA A 37 -37.37 22.55 -13.84
CA ALA A 37 -37.98 22.00 -12.63
C ALA A 37 -36.91 21.54 -11.61
N ASN A 38 -35.82 20.94 -12.06
CA ASN A 38 -34.69 20.55 -11.21
C ASN A 38 -33.98 21.78 -10.62
N TRP A 39 -33.64 22.76 -11.45
CA TRP A 39 -33.08 24.03 -11.00
C TRP A 39 -34.02 24.74 -10.02
N TYR A 40 -35.31 24.82 -10.37
CA TYR A 40 -36.32 25.45 -9.55
C TYR A 40 -36.42 24.73 -8.20
N SER A 41 -36.46 23.41 -8.18
CA SER A 41 -36.63 22.64 -6.94
C SER A 41 -35.40 22.68 -6.04
N TYR A 42 -34.20 22.61 -6.62
CA TYR A 42 -32.97 22.32 -5.87
C TYR A 42 -31.92 23.45 -5.86
N TYR A 43 -31.98 24.41 -6.79
CA TYR A 43 -30.88 25.38 -6.98
C TYR A 43 -31.33 26.85 -7.10
N ARG A 44 -32.63 27.14 -7.11
CA ARG A 44 -33.16 28.50 -7.37
C ARG A 44 -32.77 29.57 -6.36
N THR A 45 -32.44 29.15 -5.14
CA THR A 45 -31.90 30.03 -4.10
C THR A 45 -30.50 29.57 -3.70
N ARG A 46 -29.66 30.49 -3.22
CA ARG A 46 -28.34 30.17 -2.66
C ARG A 46 -28.41 29.08 -1.59
N MET A 47 -29.42 29.16 -0.73
CA MET A 47 -29.64 28.18 0.35
C MET A 47 -30.02 26.79 -0.19
N GLN A 48 -30.89 26.70 -1.19
CA GLN A 48 -31.21 25.40 -1.80
C GLN A 48 -30.01 24.82 -2.52
N ALA A 49 -29.28 25.64 -3.29
CA ALA A 49 -28.08 25.20 -3.97
C ALA A 49 -27.04 24.65 -2.99
N MET A 50 -26.84 25.31 -1.86
CA MET A 50 -25.94 24.86 -0.80
C MET A 50 -26.41 23.56 -0.16
N LYS A 51 -27.69 23.45 0.23
CA LYS A 51 -28.26 22.21 0.79
C LYS A 51 -28.07 21.03 -0.15
N THR A 52 -28.37 21.21 -1.43
CA THR A 52 -28.23 20.17 -2.43
C THR A 52 -26.77 19.78 -2.65
N ALA A 53 -25.87 20.73 -2.86
CA ALA A 53 -24.46 20.42 -3.11
C ALA A 53 -23.78 19.75 -1.92
N VAL A 54 -24.03 20.24 -0.71
CA VAL A 54 -23.52 19.64 0.53
C VAL A 54 -24.09 18.23 0.72
N SER A 55 -25.39 18.00 0.46
CA SER A 55 -25.97 16.67 0.57
C SER A 55 -25.37 15.66 -0.41
N LEU A 56 -25.08 16.08 -1.65
CA LEU A 56 -24.49 15.20 -2.66
C LEU A 56 -23.03 14.85 -2.36
N ALA A 57 -22.27 15.77 -1.76
CA ALA A 57 -20.89 15.51 -1.38
C ALA A 57 -20.79 14.61 -0.13
N PHE A 58 -21.69 14.81 0.84
CA PHE A 58 -21.69 14.08 2.12
C PHE A 58 -22.41 12.73 2.05
N ASP A 59 -23.06 12.40 0.92
CA ASP A 59 -23.75 11.12 0.76
C ASP A 59 -22.80 9.92 0.87
N SER A 60 -21.59 10.05 0.32
CA SER A 60 -20.56 9.00 0.32
C SER A 60 -19.73 8.87 1.61
N LEU A 61 -20.13 9.57 2.68
CA LEU A 61 -19.43 9.57 3.96
C LEU A 61 -20.05 8.54 4.92
N ASP A 62 -19.19 7.88 5.68
CA ASP A 62 -19.54 6.84 6.65
C ASP A 62 -18.97 7.17 8.06
N ASP A 63 -19.18 6.26 9.00
CA ASP A 63 -18.82 6.39 10.41
C ASP A 63 -17.31 6.37 10.68
N LYS A 64 -16.46 6.21 9.65
CA LYS A 64 -15.01 6.42 9.76
C LYS A 64 -14.63 7.88 9.96
N LEU A 65 -15.53 8.81 9.63
CA LEU A 65 -15.36 10.24 9.88
C LEU A 65 -16.24 10.70 11.04
N ARG A 66 -15.72 11.63 11.84
CA ARG A 66 -16.48 12.32 12.88
C ARG A 66 -16.93 13.67 12.35
N ILE A 67 -18.24 13.88 12.22
CA ILE A 67 -18.79 15.06 11.53
C ILE A 67 -19.70 15.84 12.47
N GLY A 68 -19.47 17.15 12.58
CA GLY A 68 -20.30 18.10 13.31
C GLY A 68 -21.02 19.08 12.37
N PHE A 69 -21.82 19.97 12.95
CA PHE A 69 -22.53 21.02 12.22
C PHE A 69 -22.59 22.31 13.05
N ASN A 70 -22.28 23.45 12.43
CA ASN A 70 -22.47 24.75 13.08
C ASN A 70 -22.98 25.77 12.06
N SER A 71 -24.08 26.44 12.38
CA SER A 71 -24.50 27.63 11.64
C SER A 71 -23.67 28.84 12.09
N ILE A 72 -23.10 29.59 11.13
CA ILE A 72 -22.17 30.69 11.42
C ILE A 72 -22.71 31.74 12.40
N SER A 73 -24.00 32.05 12.37
CA SER A 73 -24.64 33.05 13.25
C SER A 73 -25.02 32.54 14.64
N TYR A 74 -24.73 31.27 14.97
CA TYR A 74 -25.16 30.64 16.22
C TYR A 74 -24.03 30.50 17.24
N THR A 75 -24.18 31.16 18.38
CA THR A 75 -23.19 31.18 19.46
C THR A 75 -23.34 30.03 20.46
N GLY A 76 -24.53 29.40 20.55
CA GLY A 76 -24.77 28.30 21.49
C GLY A 76 -23.97 27.04 21.16
N VAL A 77 -23.62 26.27 22.19
CA VAL A 77 -22.76 25.08 22.10
C VAL A 77 -23.48 23.78 22.50
N THR A 78 -24.79 23.86 22.72
CA THR A 78 -25.64 22.70 23.01
C THR A 78 -26.20 22.13 21.71
N ASN A 79 -26.18 20.80 21.58
CA ASN A 79 -26.80 20.10 20.45
C ASN A 79 -28.26 20.55 20.28
N GLY A 80 -28.57 21.05 19.09
CA GLY A 80 -29.85 21.72 18.81
C GLY A 80 -30.05 21.97 17.32
N SER A 81 -30.96 22.86 16.94
CA SER A 81 -31.29 23.07 15.52
C SER A 81 -30.16 23.73 14.69
N LYS A 82 -29.22 24.41 15.35
CA LYS A 82 -28.14 25.20 14.72
C LYS A 82 -26.73 24.73 15.08
N PHE A 83 -26.60 23.71 15.93
CA PHE A 83 -25.33 23.13 16.35
C PHE A 83 -25.46 21.63 16.55
N LEU A 84 -24.41 20.92 16.14
CA LEU A 84 -24.20 19.50 16.37
C LEU A 84 -22.73 19.29 16.66
N LEU A 85 -22.42 18.77 17.82
CA LEU A 85 -21.06 18.33 18.15
C LEU A 85 -20.64 17.18 17.23
N ASN A 86 -19.35 17.11 16.91
CA ASN A 86 -18.82 16.05 16.05
C ASN A 86 -18.88 14.68 16.74
N ALA A 87 -19.47 13.71 16.05
CA ALA A 87 -19.54 12.31 16.45
C ALA A 87 -19.35 11.42 15.20
N PRO A 88 -19.09 10.10 15.34
CA PRO A 88 -19.01 9.20 14.18
C PRO A 88 -20.24 9.36 13.30
N PHE A 89 -20.07 9.47 11.98
CA PHE A 89 -21.15 9.75 11.04
C PHE A 89 -22.01 8.52 10.73
N ASP A 90 -22.40 7.80 11.77
CA ASP A 90 -23.32 6.66 11.75
C ASP A 90 -24.76 7.09 11.39
N ALA A 91 -25.69 6.14 11.33
CA ALA A 91 -27.07 6.42 10.97
C ALA A 91 -27.75 7.50 11.86
N THR A 92 -27.40 7.55 13.15
CA THR A 92 -27.97 8.50 14.11
C THR A 92 -27.41 9.90 13.86
N GLN A 93 -26.08 10.03 13.81
CA GLN A 93 -25.42 11.30 13.58
C GLN A 93 -25.74 11.86 12.19
N ARG A 94 -25.76 10.99 11.17
CA ARG A 94 -26.13 11.34 9.79
C ARG A 94 -27.55 11.89 9.71
N SER A 95 -28.51 11.24 10.35
CA SER A 95 -29.91 11.73 10.44
C SER A 95 -30.00 13.09 11.14
N ALA A 96 -29.33 13.24 12.28
CA ALA A 96 -29.29 14.49 13.03
C ALA A 96 -28.64 15.65 12.25
N TRP A 97 -27.58 15.35 11.50
CA TRP A 97 -26.85 16.31 10.67
C TRP A 97 -27.67 16.75 9.45
N TYR A 98 -28.26 15.81 8.69
CA TYR A 98 -29.12 16.14 7.55
C TYR A 98 -30.36 16.92 7.97
N SER A 99 -30.95 16.58 9.12
CA SER A 99 -32.08 17.33 9.69
C SER A 99 -31.71 18.81 9.90
N LYS A 100 -30.49 19.10 10.37
CA LYS A 100 -30.01 20.48 10.55
C LYS A 100 -29.67 21.17 9.24
N LEU A 101 -29.01 20.46 8.31
CA LEU A 101 -28.71 20.98 6.98
C LEU A 101 -30.00 21.44 6.29
N PHE A 102 -31.02 20.58 6.24
CA PHE A 102 -32.27 20.90 5.55
C PHE A 102 -33.15 21.90 6.31
N ALA A 103 -33.04 21.98 7.65
CA ALA A 103 -33.71 23.01 8.45
C ALA A 103 -33.02 24.38 8.40
N SER A 104 -31.78 24.47 7.91
CA SER A 104 -31.00 25.72 7.90
C SER A 104 -31.68 26.82 7.09
N ALA A 105 -31.72 28.02 7.65
CA ALA A 105 -32.31 29.21 7.04
C ALA A 105 -31.36 30.41 7.17
N PRO A 106 -31.29 31.30 6.18
CA PRO A 106 -30.44 32.48 6.24
C PRO A 106 -30.98 33.45 7.30
N THR A 107 -30.11 33.94 8.18
CA THR A 107 -30.48 34.91 9.22
C THR A 107 -29.38 35.95 9.42
N SER A 108 -29.72 37.23 9.22
CA SER A 108 -28.94 38.42 9.61
C SER A 108 -27.42 38.34 9.28
N SER A 109 -26.54 38.57 10.26
CA SER A 109 -25.09 38.80 10.11
C SER A 109 -24.25 37.57 9.72
N THR A 110 -22.99 37.82 9.36
CA THR A 110 -22.00 36.86 8.86
C THR A 110 -20.76 36.86 9.77
N PRO A 111 -20.85 36.35 11.01
CA PRO A 111 -19.78 36.45 12.00
C PRO A 111 -18.71 35.34 11.82
N LEU A 112 -17.98 35.37 10.70
CA LEU A 112 -17.08 34.27 10.31
C LEU A 112 -15.92 34.07 11.28
N ARG A 113 -15.33 35.15 11.81
CA ARG A 113 -14.17 35.07 12.72
C ARG A 113 -14.59 34.44 14.04
N THR A 114 -15.69 34.93 14.61
CA THR A 114 -16.33 34.34 15.80
C THR A 114 -16.69 32.86 15.59
N SER A 115 -17.28 32.52 14.44
CA SER A 115 -17.67 31.14 14.14
C SER A 115 -16.48 30.20 13.97
N LEU A 116 -15.42 30.64 13.28
CA LEU A 116 -14.22 29.83 13.09
C LEU A 116 -13.50 29.62 14.42
N LYS A 117 -13.40 30.68 15.24
CA LYS A 117 -12.85 30.59 16.60
C LYS A 117 -13.59 29.58 17.45
N LYS A 118 -14.93 29.58 17.41
CA LYS A 118 -15.76 28.59 18.13
C LYS A 118 -15.40 27.15 17.76
N VAL A 119 -15.18 26.86 16.47
CA VAL A 119 -14.80 25.51 16.00
C VAL A 119 -13.37 25.18 16.42
N GLY A 120 -12.45 26.14 16.38
CA GLY A 120 -11.11 25.97 16.91
C GLY A 120 -11.10 25.70 18.42
N ASP A 121 -11.86 26.48 19.21
CA ASP A 121 -12.04 26.31 20.66
C ASP A 121 -12.65 24.94 21.01
N MET A 122 -13.51 24.41 20.13
CA MET A 122 -14.04 23.06 20.25
C MET A 122 -12.89 22.05 20.17
N PHE A 123 -12.06 22.12 19.13
CA PHE A 123 -10.91 21.23 18.97
C PHE A 123 -9.81 21.45 20.01
N SER A 124 -9.67 22.63 20.61
CA SER A 124 -8.73 22.85 21.72
C SER A 124 -9.29 22.55 23.10
N LEU A 125 -10.52 22.02 23.20
CA LEU A 125 -11.20 21.71 24.47
C LEU A 125 -11.42 22.92 25.39
N THR A 126 -11.30 24.14 24.86
CA THR A 126 -11.44 25.40 25.61
C THR A 126 -12.86 25.96 25.53
N LEU A 127 -13.74 25.36 24.71
CA LEU A 127 -15.13 25.81 24.52
C LEU A 127 -16.03 25.57 25.75
N GLY A 128 -15.55 24.91 26.81
CA GLY A 128 -16.27 24.72 28.07
C GLY A 128 -17.41 23.69 28.01
N VAL A 129 -17.51 22.93 26.92
CA VAL A 129 -18.44 21.78 26.81
C VAL A 129 -17.73 20.58 27.39
N ASN A 130 -18.04 20.22 28.64
CA ASN A 130 -17.52 19.00 29.27
C ASN A 130 -18.56 17.88 29.13
N PRO A 131 -18.31 16.88 28.26
CA PRO A 131 -18.83 15.55 28.53
C PRO A 131 -17.69 14.55 28.46
N TYR A 132 -17.58 13.73 29.51
CA TYR A 132 -16.68 12.56 29.59
C TYR A 132 -16.95 11.47 28.51
N ASP A 133 -17.65 11.80 27.42
CA ASP A 133 -17.85 10.93 26.25
C ASP A 133 -17.58 11.61 24.88
N SER A 134 -17.48 12.95 24.80
CA SER A 134 -17.48 13.67 23.51
C SER A 134 -16.27 14.57 23.25
N ASP A 135 -15.09 14.19 23.77
CA ASP A 135 -13.83 14.80 23.32
C ASP A 135 -13.77 14.78 21.78
N PRO A 136 -13.69 15.94 21.10
CA PRO A 136 -13.52 15.99 19.66
C PRO A 136 -12.24 15.31 19.19
N ASN A 137 -11.17 15.24 20.00
CA ASN A 137 -9.89 14.60 19.71
C ASN A 137 -9.79 13.25 20.43
N LYS A 138 -9.97 12.15 19.69
CA LYS A 138 -9.93 10.79 20.24
C LYS A 138 -8.61 10.06 19.99
N ALA A 139 -7.68 10.64 19.23
CA ALA A 139 -6.42 9.97 18.88
C ALA A 139 -5.29 10.96 18.57
N ARG A 140 -4.05 10.56 18.89
CA ARG A 140 -2.80 11.35 18.70
C ARG A 140 -2.38 11.70 17.27
N CYS A 141 -3.10 11.19 16.29
CA CYS A 141 -2.91 11.39 14.85
C CYS A 141 -4.17 11.98 14.21
N GLN A 142 -5.20 12.21 15.02
CA GLN A 142 -6.47 12.66 14.51
C GLN A 142 -6.26 14.03 13.88
N ARG A 143 -6.63 14.13 12.60
CA ARG A 143 -6.67 15.40 11.89
C ARG A 143 -8.03 16.04 12.07
N ASN A 144 -8.02 17.34 12.36
CA ASN A 144 -9.25 18.10 12.48
C ASN A 144 -9.41 19.03 11.29
N TYR A 145 -10.60 19.04 10.72
CA TYR A 145 -10.93 19.85 9.55
C TYR A 145 -12.10 20.78 9.88
N SER A 146 -12.03 22.00 9.37
CA SER A 146 -13.13 22.95 9.35
C SER A 146 -13.45 23.31 7.92
N LEU A 147 -14.74 23.22 7.56
CA LEU A 147 -15.27 23.71 6.30
C LEU A 147 -16.13 24.94 6.58
N LEU A 148 -15.58 26.13 6.33
CA LEU A 148 -16.27 27.39 6.54
C LEU A 148 -16.87 27.88 5.23
N THR A 149 -18.20 28.04 5.20
CA THR A 149 -18.92 28.44 3.99
C THR A 149 -19.75 29.70 4.23
N THR A 150 -19.79 30.58 3.25
CA THR A 150 -20.52 31.86 3.33
C THR A 150 -20.98 32.33 1.96
N ASP A 151 -22.03 33.16 1.92
CA ASP A 151 -22.50 33.87 0.74
C ASP A 151 -22.36 35.40 0.83
N GLY A 152 -21.60 35.87 1.83
CA GLY A 152 -21.42 37.29 2.12
C GLY A 152 -20.13 37.64 2.86
N TYR A 153 -19.86 38.94 2.96
CA TYR A 153 -18.73 39.53 3.67
C TYR A 153 -18.85 39.31 5.18
N TRP A 154 -17.75 38.99 5.85
CA TRP A 154 -17.80 38.94 7.31
C TRP A 154 -18.06 40.33 7.90
N ASN A 155 -18.79 40.38 9.02
CA ASN A 155 -19.24 41.62 9.64
C ASN A 155 -19.43 41.57 11.16
N ASP A 156 -18.73 40.66 11.85
CA ASP A 156 -18.72 40.61 13.31
C ASP A 156 -17.90 41.72 13.97
N SER A 157 -18.21 41.98 15.23
CA SER A 157 -17.32 42.70 16.14
C SER A 157 -16.37 41.69 16.78
N PHE A 158 -15.10 41.72 16.39
CA PHE A 158 -14.08 40.77 16.81
C PHE A 158 -12.78 41.53 17.10
N SER A 159 -12.19 41.32 18.28
CA SER A 159 -11.01 42.03 18.76
C SER A 159 -10.27 41.23 19.84
N GLY A 160 -8.96 41.43 19.99
CA GLY A 160 -8.17 40.89 21.11
C GLY A 160 -7.67 39.47 20.91
N PHE A 161 -7.73 38.94 19.68
CA PHE A 161 -7.13 37.68 19.24
C PHE A 161 -5.67 37.86 18.78
N GLY A 162 -5.32 39.06 18.30
CA GLY A 162 -3.97 39.43 17.87
C GLY A 162 -3.67 39.06 16.41
N ASN A 163 -2.41 39.26 16.01
CA ASN A 163 -1.90 38.88 14.70
C ASN A 163 -1.12 37.54 14.79
N HIS A 164 -1.36 36.65 13.83
CA HIS A 164 -0.77 35.31 13.77
C HIS A 164 -0.09 34.97 12.44
N ASP A 165 0.01 35.89 11.48
CA ASP A 165 0.55 35.62 10.16
C ASP A 165 1.56 36.65 9.61
N ASN A 166 1.96 37.61 10.42
CA ASN A 166 2.87 38.70 10.06
C ASN A 166 4.33 38.46 10.49
N SER A 167 4.78 37.22 10.55
CA SER A 167 6.15 36.90 10.96
C SER A 167 6.83 36.00 9.94
N LEU A 168 7.78 36.55 9.17
CA LEU A 168 8.60 35.79 8.23
C LEU A 168 9.44 34.71 8.93
N SER A 169 9.69 34.84 10.24
CA SER A 169 10.40 33.85 11.05
C SER A 169 9.52 32.70 11.54
N ASP A 170 8.19 32.83 11.42
CA ASP A 170 7.27 31.73 11.75
C ASP A 170 7.49 30.58 10.75
N PRO A 171 7.87 29.37 11.19
CA PRO A 171 8.21 28.29 10.27
C PRO A 171 7.00 27.70 9.54
N PHE A 172 5.76 27.97 9.99
CA PHE A 172 4.52 27.43 9.43
C PHE A 172 3.79 28.46 8.57
N ILE A 173 3.94 29.74 8.87
CA ILE A 173 3.22 30.84 8.21
C ILE A 173 4.17 31.76 7.43
N GLY A 174 5.36 31.99 7.97
CA GLY A 174 6.28 33.03 7.54
C GLY A 174 6.87 32.93 6.14
N PRO A 175 7.13 31.74 5.55
CA PRO A 175 7.69 31.72 4.21
C PRO A 175 6.67 32.25 3.20
N ARG A 176 7.03 33.35 2.51
CA ARG A 176 6.18 33.97 1.48
C ARG A 176 5.81 33.00 0.36
N SER A 177 6.66 32.02 0.07
CA SER A 177 6.39 30.94 -0.88
C SER A 177 5.15 30.10 -0.52
N LEU A 178 4.68 30.13 0.73
CA LEU A 178 3.42 29.51 1.16
C LEU A 178 2.19 30.35 0.80
N GLY A 179 2.39 31.65 0.54
CA GLY A 179 1.31 32.61 0.34
C GLY A 179 0.48 32.89 1.60
N ARG A 180 0.99 32.51 2.79
CA ARG A 180 0.31 32.69 4.08
C ARG A 180 0.67 34.01 4.77
N TYR A 181 1.88 34.51 4.50
CA TYR A 181 2.34 35.80 5.01
C TYR A 181 1.50 36.96 4.48
N ASP A 182 1.03 37.82 5.40
CA ASP A 182 0.11 38.93 5.12
C ASP A 182 0.77 40.21 4.59
N GLY A 183 2.07 40.43 4.85
CA GLY A 183 2.87 41.49 4.22
C GLY A 183 3.77 42.36 5.11
N GLY A 184 3.85 42.19 6.44
CA GLY A 184 4.81 42.96 7.25
C GLY A 184 4.19 44.09 8.08
N ALA A 185 4.99 45.11 8.45
CA ALA A 185 4.71 46.17 9.45
C ALA A 185 3.40 47.00 9.30
N ASN A 186 2.53 46.69 8.33
CA ASN A 186 1.15 47.17 8.21
C ASN A 186 0.09 46.08 8.55
N GLY A 187 0.50 44.94 9.11
CA GLY A 187 -0.36 43.77 9.28
C GLY A 187 -1.57 44.06 10.17
N GLU A 188 -2.72 43.61 9.68
CA GLU A 188 -3.96 43.73 10.43
C GLU A 188 -3.99 42.68 11.54
N THR A 189 -4.68 42.98 12.63
CA THR A 189 -4.91 42.02 13.70
C THR A 189 -6.36 41.58 13.66
N ASP A 190 -6.66 40.45 14.31
CA ASP A 190 -8.04 39.99 14.49
C ASP A 190 -8.77 39.71 13.16
N THR A 191 -8.04 39.29 12.12
CA THR A 191 -8.58 38.89 10.80
C THR A 191 -9.08 37.44 10.80
N LEU A 192 -9.78 37.02 9.75
CA LEU A 192 -10.16 35.61 9.60
C LEU A 192 -8.94 34.73 9.33
N ALA A 193 -7.96 35.26 8.60
CA ALA A 193 -6.66 34.63 8.36
C ALA A 193 -5.86 34.40 9.65
N ASP A 194 -5.91 35.34 10.60
CA ASP A 194 -5.28 35.20 11.93
C ASP A 194 -5.88 34.03 12.72
N VAL A 195 -7.22 33.93 12.73
CA VAL A 195 -7.93 32.84 13.42
C VAL A 195 -7.54 31.49 12.82
N ALA A 196 -7.52 31.38 11.49
CA ALA A 196 -7.11 30.14 10.82
C ALA A 196 -5.63 29.80 11.08
N ALA A 197 -4.73 30.79 11.02
CA ALA A 197 -3.31 30.61 11.27
C ALA A 197 -3.03 30.11 12.70
N TYR A 198 -3.70 30.67 13.70
CA TYR A 198 -3.56 30.25 15.10
C TYR A 198 -3.88 28.76 15.28
N TYR A 199 -5.09 28.32 14.92
CA TYR A 199 -5.47 26.92 15.14
C TYR A 199 -4.75 25.93 14.22
N TYR A 200 -4.13 26.41 13.14
CA TYR A 200 -3.29 25.58 12.28
C TYR A 200 -1.89 25.36 12.86
N LYS A 201 -1.28 26.39 13.46
CA LYS A 201 0.10 26.35 13.98
C LYS A 201 0.21 26.06 15.47
N THR A 202 -0.90 26.03 16.19
CA THR A 202 -0.97 25.73 17.62
C THR A 202 -1.32 24.27 17.84
N ASP A 203 -0.59 23.64 18.76
CA ASP A 203 -0.98 22.35 19.33
C ASP A 203 -2.23 22.52 20.18
N LEU A 204 -3.35 21.98 19.68
CA LEU A 204 -4.66 22.12 20.30
C LEU A 204 -4.85 21.18 21.49
N VAL A 205 -4.02 20.14 21.63
CA VAL A 205 -4.12 19.17 22.72
C VAL A 205 -2.72 18.85 23.28
N PRO A 206 -2.03 19.80 23.95
CA PRO A 206 -0.65 19.59 24.40
C PRO A 206 -0.44 18.46 25.42
N ALA A 207 -1.53 17.99 26.05
CA ALA A 207 -1.51 16.83 26.93
C ALA A 207 -1.45 15.49 26.16
N MET A 208 -1.73 15.49 24.85
CA MET A 208 -1.68 14.34 23.96
C MET A 208 -0.35 14.35 23.20
N PRO A 209 0.37 13.21 23.10
CA PRO A 209 1.62 13.17 22.33
C PRO A 209 1.40 13.46 20.84
N ASP A 210 2.30 14.23 20.23
CA ASP A 210 2.27 14.59 18.81
C ASP A 210 2.52 13.39 17.88
N TYR A 211 1.51 13.01 17.08
CA TYR A 211 1.62 11.93 16.09
C TYR A 211 0.76 12.14 14.83
N VAL A 212 0.42 13.40 14.50
CA VAL A 212 -0.29 13.74 13.25
C VAL A 212 0.68 13.64 12.07
N GLU A 213 0.32 12.84 11.06
CA GLU A 213 1.14 12.68 9.86
C GLU A 213 1.06 13.93 8.97
N SER A 214 2.07 14.17 8.14
CA SER A 214 2.14 15.33 7.22
C SER A 214 2.00 14.83 5.78
N HIS A 215 1.18 15.46 4.92
CA HIS A 215 0.96 15.04 3.53
C HIS A 215 0.92 16.27 2.58
N GLY A 216 1.37 16.11 1.33
CA GLY A 216 1.38 17.15 0.27
C GLY A 216 2.71 17.90 0.07
N GLU A 217 2.80 18.76 -0.96
CA GLU A 217 4.01 19.55 -1.32
C GLU A 217 4.47 20.56 -0.24
N GLN A 218 3.74 20.68 0.87
CA GLN A 218 4.06 21.54 2.02
C GLN A 218 4.36 20.72 3.29
N ALA A 219 4.83 19.47 3.11
CA ALA A 219 5.05 18.46 4.16
C ALA A 219 6.24 18.72 5.12
N THR A 220 6.45 19.95 5.59
CA THR A 220 7.39 20.19 6.68
C THR A 220 6.72 20.92 7.84
N LYS A 221 6.34 20.16 8.88
CA LYS A 221 6.65 20.42 10.32
C LYS A 221 5.52 20.22 11.34
N ILE A 222 4.23 20.10 11.00
CA ILE A 222 3.18 19.96 12.02
C ILE A 222 2.93 18.48 12.35
N LYS A 223 3.15 18.13 13.62
CA LYS A 223 2.97 16.78 14.19
C LYS A 223 1.93 16.73 15.32
N PHE A 224 1.46 17.88 15.78
CA PHE A 224 0.45 18.02 16.83
C PHE A 224 -0.97 18.07 16.27
N GLN A 225 -1.97 17.88 17.13
CA GLN A 225 -3.38 18.09 16.81
C GLN A 225 -3.59 19.55 16.43
N ASN A 226 -3.91 19.82 15.17
CA ASN A 226 -4.23 21.15 14.67
C ASN A 226 -5.57 21.15 13.93
N MET A 227 -6.01 22.32 13.46
CA MET A 227 -7.19 22.47 12.61
C MET A 227 -6.82 22.95 11.22
N THR A 228 -7.08 22.12 10.21
CA THR A 228 -7.01 22.51 8.80
C THR A 228 -8.30 23.20 8.38
N THR A 229 -8.22 24.38 7.76
CA THR A 229 -9.39 25.18 7.39
C THR A 229 -9.57 25.27 5.88
N HIS A 230 -10.67 24.72 5.36
CA HIS A 230 -11.14 24.95 4.00
C HIS A 230 -12.23 26.02 4.01
N THR A 231 -12.24 26.87 2.98
CA THR A 231 -13.23 27.95 2.89
C THR A 231 -13.93 27.96 1.53
N LEU A 232 -15.22 28.31 1.54
CA LEU A 232 -16.03 28.41 0.33
C LEU A 232 -16.84 29.71 0.31
N GLY A 233 -16.63 30.50 -0.75
CA GLY A 233 -17.45 31.67 -1.08
C GLY A 233 -18.51 31.33 -2.13
N LEU A 234 -19.79 31.46 -1.78
CA LEU A 234 -20.91 31.22 -2.70
C LEU A 234 -21.36 32.53 -3.37
N GLY A 235 -21.02 32.70 -4.64
CA GLY A 235 -21.45 33.84 -5.45
C GLY A 235 -20.87 35.18 -5.00
N VAL A 236 -19.77 35.16 -4.24
CA VAL A 236 -19.03 36.34 -3.80
C VAL A 236 -17.64 36.35 -4.41
N SER A 237 -17.07 37.54 -4.60
CA SER A 237 -15.70 37.72 -5.10
C SER A 237 -15.08 38.88 -4.35
N GLY A 238 -13.79 38.77 -4.06
CA GLY A 238 -13.04 39.87 -3.48
C GLY A 238 -12.40 40.74 -4.56
N VAL A 239 -11.38 41.49 -4.17
CA VAL A 239 -10.55 42.27 -5.10
C VAL A 239 -9.64 41.33 -5.89
N LEU A 240 -9.24 40.20 -5.30
CA LEU A 240 -8.45 39.16 -5.96
C LEU A 240 -9.31 38.31 -6.90
N ARG A 241 -8.73 37.95 -8.05
CA ARG A 241 -9.40 37.07 -9.03
C ARG A 241 -9.04 35.62 -8.78
N TYR A 242 -10.01 34.87 -8.29
CA TYR A 242 -9.92 33.43 -8.14
C TYR A 242 -9.85 32.70 -9.49
N THR A 243 -8.96 31.72 -9.58
CA THR A 243 -8.90 30.71 -10.64
C THR A 243 -8.82 29.33 -10.01
N LYS A 244 -9.29 28.27 -10.67
CA LYS A 244 -9.29 26.91 -10.09
C LYS A 244 -7.88 26.40 -9.73
N ASN A 245 -6.86 26.82 -10.47
CA ASN A 245 -5.45 26.47 -10.26
C ASN A 245 -4.66 27.66 -9.68
N TYR A 246 -5.25 28.38 -8.74
CA TYR A 246 -4.68 29.62 -8.21
C TYR A 246 -3.32 29.44 -7.53
N GLU A 247 -3.01 28.25 -7.03
CA GLU A 247 -1.72 27.91 -6.40
C GLU A 247 -0.53 28.06 -7.36
N ASN A 248 -0.79 27.91 -8.67
CA ASN A 248 0.20 27.90 -9.74
C ASN A 248 0.02 29.06 -10.74
N SER A 249 -1.06 29.84 -10.64
CA SER A 249 -1.40 30.89 -11.60
C SER A 249 -2.27 31.99 -10.99
N GLY A 250 -2.35 33.15 -11.65
CA GLY A 250 -3.25 34.22 -11.24
C GLY A 250 -2.78 35.00 -10.01
N ASP A 251 -3.71 35.64 -9.31
CA ASP A 251 -3.40 36.66 -8.31
C ASP A 251 -2.72 36.10 -7.05
N PHE A 252 -3.07 34.89 -6.62
CA PHE A 252 -2.39 34.24 -5.49
C PHE A 252 -0.95 33.83 -5.79
N LYS A 253 -0.65 33.37 -7.02
CA LYS A 253 0.73 33.09 -7.43
C LYS A 253 1.59 34.35 -7.36
N LYS A 254 1.05 35.51 -7.72
CA LYS A 254 1.77 36.80 -7.59
C LYS A 254 2.07 37.16 -6.13
N ILE A 255 1.15 36.85 -5.21
CA ILE A 255 1.36 37.02 -3.76
C ILE A 255 2.51 36.13 -3.27
N LYS A 256 2.50 34.84 -3.65
CA LYS A 256 3.57 33.87 -3.33
C LYS A 256 4.94 34.32 -3.86
N ASP A 257 4.96 34.90 -5.04
CA ASP A 257 6.20 35.33 -5.71
C ASP A 257 6.69 36.71 -5.24
N GLY A 258 5.83 37.51 -4.61
CA GLY A 258 6.18 38.86 -4.16
C GLY A 258 6.57 39.81 -5.28
N VAL A 259 5.89 39.73 -6.44
CA VAL A 259 6.21 40.51 -7.64
C VAL A 259 5.73 41.97 -7.56
N ALA A 260 6.45 42.80 -6.79
CA ALA A 260 6.13 44.21 -6.58
C ALA A 260 5.72 44.95 -7.89
N GLY A 261 4.64 45.74 -7.81
CA GLY A 261 4.09 46.53 -8.92
C GLY A 261 3.24 45.77 -9.95
N GLN A 262 3.06 44.44 -9.82
CA GLN A 262 2.23 43.65 -10.74
C GLN A 262 0.81 43.32 -10.23
N CYS A 263 0.50 43.71 -9.00
CA CYS A 263 -0.81 43.53 -8.38
C CYS A 263 -1.61 44.83 -8.44
N LEU A 264 -2.84 44.76 -8.94
CA LEU A 264 -3.71 45.94 -9.12
C LEU A 264 -4.20 46.53 -7.79
N TRP A 265 -4.07 45.78 -6.68
CA TRP A 265 -4.59 46.12 -5.35
C TRP A 265 -3.51 46.50 -4.33
N SER A 266 -2.23 46.20 -4.60
CA SER A 266 -1.13 46.48 -3.69
C SER A 266 0.20 46.66 -4.43
N SER A 267 0.97 47.67 -4.05
CA SER A 267 2.31 47.93 -4.60
C SER A 267 3.34 46.86 -4.23
N SER A 268 3.18 46.21 -3.07
CA SER A 268 4.05 45.14 -2.57
C SER A 268 3.56 43.73 -2.94
N CYS A 269 2.44 43.62 -3.67
CA CYS A 269 1.79 42.35 -3.98
C CYS A 269 1.50 41.48 -2.74
N ASP A 270 1.03 42.12 -1.67
CA ASP A 270 0.55 41.47 -0.45
C ASP A 270 -0.97 41.23 -0.49
N TRP A 271 -1.47 40.51 0.52
CA TRP A 271 -2.90 40.32 0.72
C TRP A 271 -3.60 41.68 0.94
N PRO A 272 -4.80 41.91 0.36
CA PRO A 272 -5.56 43.13 0.60
C PRO A 272 -5.94 43.27 2.08
N LYS A 273 -5.85 44.50 2.62
CA LYS A 273 -6.30 44.83 3.98
C LYS A 273 -7.78 44.44 4.18
N PRO A 274 -8.10 43.49 5.08
CA PRO A 274 -9.47 43.09 5.32
C PRO A 274 -10.29 44.21 5.98
N VAL A 275 -11.47 44.54 5.41
CA VAL A 275 -12.40 45.53 5.99
C VAL A 275 -13.81 44.95 6.02
N SER A 276 -14.43 45.02 7.21
CA SER A 276 -15.80 44.58 7.47
C SER A 276 -16.80 45.10 6.43
N ASN A 277 -17.69 44.24 5.94
CA ASN A 277 -18.69 44.55 4.89
C ASN A 277 -18.12 45.04 3.54
N THR A 278 -16.87 44.72 3.20
CA THR A 278 -16.27 45.07 1.90
C THR A 278 -15.73 43.85 1.15
N LEU A 279 -15.33 44.05 -0.12
CA LEU A 279 -14.76 43.00 -0.97
C LEU A 279 -13.52 42.33 -0.35
N THR A 280 -12.70 43.08 0.40
CA THR A 280 -11.47 42.53 1.00
C THR A 280 -11.75 41.55 2.14
N ALA A 281 -12.97 41.52 2.69
CA ALA A 281 -13.40 40.46 3.61
C ALA A 281 -13.57 39.09 2.92
N VAL A 282 -13.77 39.05 1.60
CA VAL A 282 -13.76 37.79 0.81
C VAL A 282 -12.32 37.38 0.50
N ASP A 283 -11.42 38.34 0.28
CA ASP A 283 -10.00 38.04 0.11
C ASP A 283 -9.42 37.44 1.41
N ASP A 284 -9.84 37.95 2.58
CA ASP A 284 -9.53 37.38 3.90
C ASP A 284 -10.10 35.96 4.10
N LEU A 285 -11.26 35.64 3.50
CA LEU A 285 -11.80 34.27 3.47
C LEU A 285 -10.89 33.32 2.68
N TRP A 286 -10.30 33.79 1.58
CA TRP A 286 -9.32 33.03 0.81
C TRP A 286 -8.02 32.90 1.60
N HIS A 287 -7.52 33.99 2.15
CA HIS A 287 -6.32 34.01 2.98
C HIS A 287 -6.42 33.04 4.16
N ALA A 288 -7.59 32.99 4.83
CA ALA A 288 -7.86 32.04 5.90
C ALA A 288 -7.79 30.56 5.48
N ALA A 289 -8.20 30.20 4.26
CA ALA A 289 -8.00 28.83 3.79
C ALA A 289 -6.52 28.50 3.65
N VAL A 290 -5.74 29.42 3.07
CA VAL A 290 -4.30 29.21 2.86
C VAL A 290 -3.54 29.17 4.19
N ASN A 291 -3.84 30.10 5.11
CA ASN A 291 -3.28 30.16 6.47
C ASN A 291 -3.64 28.93 7.29
N GLY A 292 -4.87 28.45 7.14
CA GLY A 292 -5.35 27.22 7.75
C GLY A 292 -4.86 25.94 7.06
N GLY A 293 -3.95 26.02 6.08
CA GLY A 293 -3.42 24.88 5.34
C GLY A 293 -4.43 24.11 4.49
N GLY A 294 -5.62 24.66 4.25
CA GLY A 294 -6.63 24.11 3.38
C GLY A 294 -6.72 24.83 2.04
N LYS A 295 -7.86 24.66 1.36
CA LYS A 295 -8.12 25.19 0.02
C LYS A 295 -9.30 26.14 0.03
N TYR A 296 -9.17 27.25 -0.70
CA TYR A 296 -10.26 28.17 -1.00
C TYR A 296 -10.99 27.75 -2.28
N PHE A 297 -12.31 27.86 -2.26
CA PHE A 297 -13.15 27.67 -3.44
C PHE A 297 -14.11 28.84 -3.60
N SER A 298 -14.18 29.40 -4.82
CA SER A 298 -15.23 30.35 -5.21
C SER A 298 -16.19 29.67 -6.16
N ALA A 299 -17.44 29.47 -5.72
CA ALA A 299 -18.47 28.83 -6.52
C ALA A 299 -19.45 29.88 -7.05
N ARG A 300 -19.58 29.97 -8.39
CA ARG A 300 -20.49 30.92 -9.06
C ARG A 300 -21.73 30.27 -9.65
N ASN A 301 -21.70 28.95 -9.81
CA ASN A 301 -22.82 28.16 -10.30
C ASN A 301 -22.94 26.84 -9.49
N PRO A 302 -24.09 26.13 -9.61
CA PRO A 302 -24.31 24.88 -8.89
C PRO A 302 -23.31 23.76 -9.20
N GLY A 303 -22.79 23.68 -10.44
CA GLY A 303 -21.83 22.65 -10.84
C GLY A 303 -20.50 22.82 -10.10
N ASP A 304 -19.96 24.04 -10.11
CA ASP A 304 -18.74 24.40 -9.38
C ASP A 304 -18.88 24.15 -7.88
N LEU A 305 -20.07 24.39 -7.32
CA LEU A 305 -20.37 24.16 -5.91
C LEU A 305 -20.31 22.67 -5.54
N VAL A 306 -20.90 21.79 -6.36
CA VAL A 306 -20.86 20.34 -6.16
C VAL A 306 -19.44 19.81 -6.33
N SER A 307 -18.74 20.20 -7.39
CA SER A 307 -17.37 19.76 -7.66
C SER A 307 -16.37 20.25 -6.61
N GLY A 308 -16.48 21.50 -6.17
CA GLY A 308 -15.65 22.04 -5.09
C GLY A 308 -15.87 21.29 -3.78
N MET A 309 -17.13 21.04 -3.41
CA MET A 309 -17.47 20.32 -2.18
C MET A 309 -16.99 18.85 -2.19
N LYS A 310 -17.14 18.14 -3.32
CA LYS A 310 -16.59 16.79 -3.48
C LYS A 310 -15.07 16.78 -3.40
N SER A 311 -14.40 17.74 -4.04
CA SER A 311 -12.94 17.83 -4.00
C SER A 311 -12.39 18.03 -2.59
N ILE A 312 -13.11 18.73 -1.70
CA ILE A 312 -12.74 18.89 -0.27
C ILE A 312 -12.90 17.56 0.46
N VAL A 313 -14.03 16.88 0.26
CA VAL A 313 -14.27 15.55 0.83
C VAL A 313 -13.23 14.54 0.34
N ASP A 314 -12.85 14.61 -0.93
CA ASP A 314 -11.81 13.76 -1.50
C ASP A 314 -10.43 14.12 -0.97
N ASP A 315 -10.13 15.39 -0.67
CA ASP A 315 -8.90 15.80 0.02
C ASP A 315 -8.80 15.16 1.41
N ILE A 316 -9.91 15.20 2.15
CA ILE A 316 -10.03 14.55 3.47
C ILE A 316 -9.88 13.02 3.35
N LYS A 317 -10.25 12.41 2.22
CA LYS A 317 -10.11 10.96 1.94
C LYS A 317 -8.75 10.55 1.37
N ARG A 318 -8.04 11.43 0.64
CA ARG A 318 -6.83 11.13 -0.17
C ARG A 318 -5.58 10.77 0.63
N GLU A 319 -5.57 10.95 1.95
CA GLU A 319 -4.37 10.80 2.76
C GLU A 319 -4.16 9.39 3.35
N VAL A 320 -4.65 8.34 2.66
CA VAL A 320 -4.42 6.94 3.02
C VAL A 320 -3.85 6.18 1.82
N GLY A 321 -2.56 6.38 1.55
CA GLY A 321 -1.77 5.44 0.73
C GLY A 321 -1.31 4.28 1.59
N SER A 322 -1.19 3.09 1.02
CA SER A 322 -0.80 1.88 1.75
C SER A 322 0.57 1.33 1.31
N GLY A 323 1.38 0.86 2.26
CA GLY A 323 2.72 0.33 2.00
C GLY A 323 2.75 -1.14 1.59
N ALA A 324 3.69 -1.50 0.72
CA ALA A 324 4.10 -2.89 0.43
C ALA A 324 5.52 -3.17 0.96
N ALA A 325 6.01 -4.40 0.83
CA ALA A 325 7.34 -4.77 1.33
C ALA A 325 8.49 -4.01 0.61
N ALA A 326 9.48 -3.53 1.37
CA ALA A 326 10.70 -2.90 0.84
C ALA A 326 11.82 -3.91 0.59
N ALA A 327 12.74 -3.54 -0.31
CA ALA A 327 14.00 -4.21 -0.60
C ALA A 327 15.17 -3.24 -0.39
N THR A 328 16.38 -3.76 -0.18
CA THR A 328 17.62 -2.96 -0.20
C THR A 328 18.47 -3.37 -1.39
N SER A 329 19.25 -2.44 -1.94
CA SER A 329 20.21 -2.72 -3.02
C SER A 329 21.25 -3.75 -2.62
N THR A 330 21.65 -3.74 -1.36
CA THR A 330 22.54 -4.74 -0.80
C THR A 330 22.17 -4.94 0.66
N PRO A 331 22.22 -6.18 1.17
CA PRO A 331 22.11 -6.41 2.61
C PRO A 331 23.32 -5.85 3.35
N ASN A 332 24.44 -5.57 2.67
CA ASN A 332 25.62 -4.89 3.25
C ASN A 332 25.77 -3.52 2.59
N ILE A 333 25.33 -2.49 3.30
CA ILE A 333 25.31 -1.11 2.84
C ILE A 333 26.76 -0.59 2.78
N THR A 334 27.12 0.07 1.68
CA THR A 334 28.40 0.79 1.53
C THR A 334 28.12 2.20 1.05
N SER A 335 29.08 3.12 1.17
CA SER A 335 28.90 4.50 0.64
C SER A 335 28.63 4.55 -0.87
N ALA A 336 29.04 3.51 -1.61
CA ALA A 336 28.79 3.37 -3.05
C ALA A 336 27.50 2.58 -3.39
N ASP A 337 26.90 1.91 -2.40
CA ASP A 337 25.74 1.00 -2.59
C ASP A 337 24.89 1.03 -1.32
N ASN A 338 24.09 2.09 -1.16
CA ASN A 338 23.28 2.37 0.04
C ASN A 338 21.80 2.62 -0.25
N TRP A 339 21.26 2.01 -1.29
CA TRP A 339 19.87 2.22 -1.68
C TRP A 339 18.89 1.36 -0.87
N ALA A 340 17.75 1.97 -0.53
CA ALA A 340 16.53 1.29 -0.13
C ALA A 340 15.48 1.49 -1.22
N PHE A 341 14.92 0.40 -1.74
CA PHE A 341 13.86 0.40 -2.74
C PHE A 341 12.54 0.04 -2.07
N SER A 342 11.54 0.90 -2.16
CA SER A 342 10.26 0.69 -1.49
C SER A 342 9.11 0.74 -2.48
N ALA A 343 8.33 -0.33 -2.49
CA ALA A 343 7.09 -0.40 -3.26
C ALA A 343 5.90 0.09 -2.41
N THR A 344 4.94 0.75 -3.05
CA THR A 344 3.70 1.20 -2.42
C THR A 344 2.50 0.94 -3.33
N TYR A 345 1.31 0.92 -2.73
CA TYR A 345 0.04 0.96 -3.43
C TYR A 345 -0.86 2.05 -2.85
N THR A 346 -1.74 2.61 -3.66
CA THR A 346 -2.70 3.62 -3.23
C THR A 346 -4.03 3.32 -3.89
N VAL A 347 -5.08 3.36 -3.08
CA VAL A 347 -6.46 3.17 -3.53
C VAL A 347 -7.11 4.54 -3.56
N GLU A 348 -7.67 4.92 -4.70
CA GLU A 348 -8.41 6.17 -4.88
C GLU A 348 -9.87 5.85 -5.26
N PRO A 349 -10.76 5.54 -4.29
CA PRO A 349 -12.14 5.16 -4.57
C PRO A 349 -12.91 6.24 -5.33
N GLY A 350 -12.61 7.52 -5.09
CA GLY A 350 -13.25 8.66 -5.77
C GLY A 350 -12.95 8.68 -7.27
N ASN A 351 -11.77 8.22 -7.68
CA ASN A 351 -11.37 8.12 -9.07
C ASN A 351 -11.53 6.70 -9.65
N GLN A 352 -12.00 5.75 -8.85
CA GLN A 352 -12.06 4.33 -9.17
C GLN A 352 -10.70 3.75 -9.59
N ASP A 353 -9.60 4.23 -9.00
CA ASP A 353 -8.24 3.87 -9.41
C ASP A 353 -7.46 3.16 -8.29
N TRP A 354 -6.56 2.27 -8.70
CA TRP A 354 -5.53 1.66 -7.87
C TRP A 354 -4.21 1.81 -8.63
N PHE A 355 -3.22 2.39 -7.97
CA PHE A 355 -1.91 2.61 -8.57
C PHE A 355 -0.82 2.42 -7.52
N GLY A 356 0.41 2.22 -7.96
CA GLY A 356 1.57 2.04 -7.08
C GLY A 356 2.70 2.99 -7.41
N ASP A 357 3.72 2.94 -6.57
CA ASP A 357 5.00 3.54 -6.86
C ASP A 357 6.13 2.60 -6.42
N LEU A 358 7.28 2.75 -7.05
CA LEU A 358 8.53 2.18 -6.59
C LEU A 358 9.54 3.32 -6.51
N VAL A 359 10.00 3.57 -5.29
CA VAL A 359 10.89 4.69 -4.99
C VAL A 359 12.23 4.19 -4.52
N ALA A 360 13.28 4.94 -4.85
CA ALA A 360 14.61 4.74 -4.30
C ALA A 360 14.93 5.83 -3.29
N GLU A 361 15.39 5.42 -2.12
CA GLU A 361 15.91 6.26 -1.06
C GLU A 361 17.34 5.81 -0.73
N LYS A 362 18.04 6.61 0.07
CA LYS A 362 19.37 6.26 0.57
C LYS A 362 19.34 5.98 2.06
N ILE A 363 20.20 5.06 2.49
CA ILE A 363 20.49 4.78 3.89
C ILE A 363 21.74 5.55 4.28
N ASP A 364 21.71 6.28 5.39
CA ASP A 364 22.90 6.89 5.98
C ASP A 364 23.80 5.76 6.51
N VAL A 365 25.03 5.70 6.01
CA VAL A 365 25.97 4.61 6.33
C VAL A 365 26.53 4.68 7.76
N ASN A 366 26.36 5.82 8.45
CA ASN A 366 26.83 6.03 9.81
C ASN A 366 25.71 5.84 10.82
N SER A 367 24.50 6.36 10.57
CA SER A 367 23.38 6.23 11.51
C SER A 367 22.53 4.98 11.25
N GLY A 368 22.44 4.54 9.99
CA GLY A 368 21.52 3.50 9.53
C GLY A 368 20.15 4.04 9.13
N ASP A 369 19.84 5.30 9.39
CA ASP A 369 18.54 5.88 9.08
C ASP A 369 18.35 6.09 7.57
N LEU A 370 17.09 6.17 7.13
CA LEU A 370 16.77 6.63 5.79
C LEU A 370 17.06 8.13 5.68
N ILE A 371 17.83 8.51 4.67
CA ILE A 371 18.06 9.90 4.27
C ILE A 371 16.74 10.42 3.69
N PRO A 372 16.18 11.52 4.24
CA PRO A 372 14.93 12.08 3.72
C PRO A 372 15.04 12.50 2.25
N GLY A 373 14.04 12.11 1.46
CA GLY A 373 13.93 12.47 0.03
C GLY A 373 14.05 11.25 -0.88
N GLU A 374 13.12 11.15 -1.82
CA GLU A 374 13.19 10.17 -2.91
C GLU A 374 14.24 10.61 -3.92
N VAL A 375 15.13 9.70 -4.31
CA VAL A 375 16.12 9.95 -5.37
C VAL A 375 15.46 9.82 -6.75
N TRP A 376 14.57 8.85 -6.90
CA TRP A 376 13.72 8.69 -8.07
C TRP A 376 12.40 7.97 -7.70
N SER A 377 11.37 8.20 -8.52
CA SER A 377 10.06 7.55 -8.49
C SER A 377 9.77 6.96 -9.87
N VAL A 378 9.53 5.64 -9.93
CA VAL A 378 9.24 4.96 -11.20
C VAL A 378 7.92 5.42 -11.77
N ARG A 379 6.92 5.66 -10.92
CA ARG A 379 5.60 6.13 -11.37
C ARG A 379 5.70 7.40 -12.21
N GLN A 380 6.50 8.38 -11.77
CA GLN A 380 6.72 9.63 -12.51
C GLN A 380 7.47 9.40 -13.83
N LEU A 381 8.53 8.58 -13.78
CA LEU A 381 9.36 8.29 -14.97
C LEU A 381 8.59 7.50 -16.02
N LEU A 382 7.81 6.50 -15.60
CA LEU A 382 7.03 5.66 -16.48
C LEU A 382 5.91 6.44 -17.16
N GLN A 383 5.26 7.36 -16.43
CA GLN A 383 4.21 8.21 -16.98
C GLN A 383 4.70 9.08 -18.14
N ALA A 384 5.98 9.49 -18.12
CA ALA A 384 6.61 10.28 -19.16
C ALA A 384 7.22 9.42 -20.31
N ASN A 385 7.22 8.08 -20.18
CA ASN A 385 7.89 7.21 -21.13
C ASN A 385 7.01 6.89 -22.36
N SER A 386 7.32 7.50 -23.50
CA SER A 386 6.65 7.23 -24.78
C SER A 386 7.31 6.13 -25.63
N THR A 387 8.42 5.54 -25.17
CA THR A 387 9.24 4.56 -25.93
C THR A 387 9.43 3.27 -25.16
N ARG A 388 8.36 2.74 -24.55
CA ARG A 388 8.41 1.51 -23.75
C ARG A 388 8.78 0.29 -24.61
N ARG A 389 9.69 -0.54 -24.08
CA ARG A 389 10.05 -1.84 -24.66
C ARG A 389 9.25 -2.94 -23.97
N LEU A 390 8.16 -3.36 -24.59
CA LEU A 390 7.28 -4.40 -24.05
C LEU A 390 7.60 -5.74 -24.71
N PHE A 391 7.75 -6.78 -23.90
CA PHE A 391 8.14 -8.13 -24.31
C PHE A 391 7.17 -9.17 -23.80
N THR A 392 7.13 -10.32 -24.47
CA THR A 392 6.42 -11.51 -24.00
C THR A 392 7.13 -12.79 -24.47
N PHE A 393 6.69 -13.94 -23.93
CA PHE A 393 7.20 -15.24 -24.31
C PHE A 393 6.94 -15.55 -25.79
N ASP A 394 7.91 -16.22 -26.41
CA ASP A 394 7.77 -16.85 -27.71
C ASP A 394 8.24 -18.30 -27.63
N SER A 395 9.54 -18.47 -27.40
CA SER A 395 10.18 -19.76 -27.15
C SER A 395 11.26 -19.64 -26.06
N GLY A 396 11.54 -20.74 -25.38
CA GLY A 396 12.50 -20.78 -24.28
C GLY A 396 13.95 -20.70 -24.76
N GLY A 397 14.77 -19.89 -24.09
CA GLY A 397 16.20 -19.72 -24.40
C GLY A 397 16.50 -18.85 -25.63
N ALA A 398 15.48 -18.20 -26.20
CA ALA A 398 15.59 -17.28 -27.33
C ALA A 398 15.28 -15.83 -26.92
N ALA A 399 15.58 -14.88 -27.80
CA ALA A 399 15.18 -13.49 -27.58
C ALA A 399 13.65 -13.37 -27.42
N PRO A 400 13.15 -12.50 -26.52
CA PRO A 400 11.73 -12.34 -26.32
C PRO A 400 11.08 -11.73 -27.55
N ARG A 401 9.80 -12.08 -27.77
CA ARG A 401 9.00 -11.43 -28.81
C ARG A 401 8.48 -10.10 -28.31
N SER A 402 8.44 -9.11 -29.19
CA SER A 402 7.81 -7.82 -28.90
C SER A 402 6.34 -8.01 -28.55
N PHE A 403 5.90 -7.47 -27.42
CA PHE A 403 4.49 -7.40 -27.06
C PHE A 403 3.87 -6.19 -27.76
N ALA A 404 3.51 -6.40 -29.02
CA ALA A 404 2.85 -5.43 -29.89
C ALA A 404 1.68 -6.11 -30.62
N TRP A 405 0.59 -5.39 -30.90
CA TRP A 405 -0.63 -5.96 -31.50
C TRP A 405 -0.36 -6.80 -32.75
N GLY A 406 0.44 -6.29 -33.69
CA GLY A 406 0.79 -6.99 -34.92
C GLY A 406 1.73 -8.19 -34.74
N SER A 407 2.36 -8.32 -33.58
CA SER A 407 3.23 -9.45 -33.22
C SER A 407 2.49 -10.55 -32.46
N LEU A 408 1.28 -10.29 -31.96
CA LEU A 408 0.45 -11.27 -31.26
C LEU A 408 -0.11 -12.33 -32.22
N THR A 409 -0.23 -13.56 -31.74
CA THR A 409 -0.94 -14.64 -32.45
C THR A 409 -2.45 -14.36 -32.46
N ALA A 410 -3.20 -15.04 -33.35
CA ALA A 410 -4.65 -14.89 -33.40
C ALA A 410 -5.34 -15.23 -32.06
N THR A 411 -4.85 -16.26 -31.34
CA THR A 411 -5.35 -16.62 -30.01
C THR A 411 -5.10 -15.50 -29.00
N GLU A 412 -3.90 -14.92 -28.99
CA GLU A 412 -3.54 -13.83 -28.08
C GLU A 412 -4.32 -12.54 -28.38
N GLN A 413 -4.52 -12.22 -29.67
CA GLN A 413 -5.41 -11.12 -30.08
C GLN A 413 -6.85 -11.34 -29.58
N GLY A 414 -7.30 -12.60 -29.56
CA GLY A 414 -8.60 -13.01 -29.00
C GLY A 414 -8.76 -12.75 -27.49
N TYR A 415 -7.68 -12.49 -26.74
CA TYR A 415 -7.77 -12.07 -25.33
C TYR A 415 -8.18 -10.60 -25.16
N PHE A 416 -8.07 -9.78 -26.22
CA PHE A 416 -8.44 -8.36 -26.19
C PHE A 416 -9.66 -8.04 -27.04
N SER A 417 -9.90 -8.79 -28.12
CA SER A 417 -11.03 -8.56 -29.02
C SER A 417 -12.37 -8.96 -28.40
N ASN A 418 -13.40 -8.14 -28.63
CA ASN A 418 -14.80 -8.37 -28.23
C ASN A 418 -14.98 -8.63 -26.72
N LYS A 419 -14.19 -7.93 -25.89
CA LYS A 419 -14.26 -8.06 -24.42
C LYS A 419 -15.12 -7.00 -23.75
N GLY A 420 -15.61 -6.01 -24.50
CA GLY A 420 -16.34 -4.88 -23.95
C GLY A 420 -17.53 -5.33 -23.11
N SER A 421 -18.33 -6.28 -23.61
CA SER A 421 -19.51 -6.81 -22.90
C SER A 421 -19.22 -7.44 -21.51
N LEU A 422 -17.96 -7.74 -21.19
CA LEU A 422 -17.54 -8.26 -19.88
C LEU A 422 -17.16 -7.16 -18.88
N LEU A 423 -17.19 -5.90 -19.31
CA LEU A 423 -16.84 -4.72 -18.51
C LEU A 423 -18.09 -3.93 -18.14
N THR A 424 -18.14 -3.38 -16.92
CA THR A 424 -19.38 -2.79 -16.39
C THR A 424 -19.83 -1.54 -17.14
N GLN A 425 -18.90 -0.81 -17.77
CA GLN A 425 -19.25 0.40 -18.51
C GLN A 425 -19.98 0.15 -19.84
N TYR A 426 -19.90 -1.06 -20.41
CA TYR A 426 -20.27 -1.31 -21.80
C TYR A 426 -21.72 -0.93 -22.14
N ALA A 427 -22.66 -1.28 -21.27
CA ALA A 427 -24.08 -0.99 -21.46
C ALA A 427 -24.42 0.51 -21.42
N THR A 428 -23.51 1.34 -20.87
CA THR A 428 -23.69 2.79 -20.74
C THR A 428 -23.01 3.59 -21.85
N LEU A 429 -22.21 2.94 -22.69
CA LEU A 429 -21.49 3.56 -23.80
C LEU A 429 -22.38 3.65 -25.06
N GLY A 430 -22.16 4.69 -25.87
CA GLY A 430 -22.78 4.78 -27.20
C GLY A 430 -22.16 3.76 -28.17
N GLY A 431 -22.85 3.46 -29.27
CA GLY A 431 -22.43 2.39 -30.20
C GLY A 431 -21.01 2.55 -30.78
N ALA A 432 -20.54 3.78 -31.00
CA ALA A 432 -19.17 4.04 -31.46
C ALA A 432 -18.11 3.74 -30.37
N ASP A 433 -18.42 4.08 -29.11
CA ASP A 433 -17.54 3.81 -27.98
C ASP A 433 -17.54 2.32 -27.63
N GLN A 434 -18.68 1.63 -27.77
CA GLN A 434 -18.76 0.16 -27.67
C GLN A 434 -17.87 -0.52 -28.71
N ALA A 435 -17.94 -0.08 -29.97
CA ALA A 435 -17.06 -0.60 -31.03
C ALA A 435 -15.57 -0.33 -30.74
N THR A 436 -15.26 0.81 -30.12
CA THR A 436 -13.89 1.13 -29.68
C THR A 436 -13.43 0.20 -28.55
N LEU A 437 -14.30 -0.07 -27.58
CA LEU A 437 -14.02 -0.95 -26.44
C LEU A 437 -13.93 -2.43 -26.84
N ASP A 438 -14.65 -2.86 -27.89
CA ASP A 438 -14.57 -4.21 -28.45
C ASP A 438 -13.41 -4.39 -29.44
N SER A 439 -12.83 -3.30 -29.94
CA SER A 439 -11.64 -3.36 -30.79
C SER A 439 -10.45 -3.88 -30.00
N GLY A 440 -9.97 -5.08 -30.37
CA GLY A 440 -8.83 -5.71 -29.70
C GLY A 440 -7.56 -4.86 -29.76
N ALA A 441 -7.33 -4.12 -30.86
CA ALA A 441 -6.19 -3.23 -31.00
C ALA A 441 -6.26 -2.05 -30.02
N ASN A 442 -7.44 -1.46 -29.81
CA ASN A 442 -7.60 -0.33 -28.88
C ASN A 442 -7.54 -0.80 -27.42
N MET A 443 -8.18 -1.93 -27.09
CA MET A 443 -8.07 -2.56 -25.77
C MET A 443 -6.62 -2.92 -25.44
N PHE A 444 -5.90 -3.51 -26.40
CA PHE A 444 -4.48 -3.80 -26.27
C PHE A 444 -3.65 -2.52 -26.06
N ALA A 445 -3.90 -1.47 -26.85
CA ALA A 445 -3.18 -0.20 -26.74
C ALA A 445 -3.34 0.40 -25.34
N PHE A 446 -4.56 0.41 -24.79
CA PHE A 446 -4.81 0.85 -23.41
C PHE A 446 -4.01 0.03 -22.39
N VAL A 447 -3.98 -1.30 -22.52
CA VAL A 447 -3.19 -2.18 -21.64
C VAL A 447 -1.69 -1.89 -21.76
N ALA A 448 -1.20 -1.65 -22.97
CA ALA A 448 0.19 -1.29 -23.25
C ALA A 448 0.59 0.10 -22.73
N GLY A 449 -0.39 0.93 -22.36
CA GLY A 449 -0.19 2.25 -21.75
C GLY A 449 -0.64 3.44 -22.60
N ASP A 450 -1.36 3.20 -23.71
CA ASP A 450 -1.99 4.27 -24.47
C ASP A 450 -3.07 4.98 -23.62
N GLN A 451 -3.07 6.30 -23.69
CA GLN A 451 -3.92 7.14 -22.84
C GLN A 451 -5.19 7.64 -23.54
N THR A 452 -5.39 7.26 -24.81
CA THR A 452 -6.55 7.66 -25.59
C THR A 452 -7.83 7.04 -25.01
N GLY A 453 -8.81 7.88 -24.72
CA GLY A 453 -10.11 7.43 -24.20
C GLY A 453 -10.14 7.10 -22.70
N ILE A 454 -9.09 7.44 -21.94
CA ILE A 454 -9.10 7.37 -20.46
C ILE A 454 -10.24 8.23 -19.89
N GLY A 455 -11.01 7.67 -18.97
CA GLY A 455 -12.16 8.30 -18.31
C GLY A 455 -13.44 8.37 -19.14
N THR A 456 -13.34 8.29 -20.47
CA THR A 456 -14.49 8.31 -21.39
C THR A 456 -14.91 6.92 -21.83
N ILE A 457 -14.00 6.13 -22.42
CA ILE A 457 -14.26 4.78 -22.92
C ILE A 457 -13.67 3.74 -21.96
N PHE A 458 -12.41 3.97 -21.58
CA PHE A 458 -11.69 3.17 -20.59
C PHE A 458 -11.82 3.78 -19.19
N ARG A 459 -11.34 3.06 -18.18
CA ARG A 459 -11.27 3.57 -16.80
C ARG A 459 -10.45 4.84 -16.68
N ASN A 460 -10.66 5.57 -15.58
CA ASN A 460 -9.67 6.53 -15.12
C ASN A 460 -8.39 5.78 -14.74
N ARG A 461 -7.26 6.30 -15.16
CA ARG A 461 -5.93 5.75 -14.88
C ARG A 461 -4.98 6.93 -14.73
N ASN A 462 -4.70 7.32 -13.50
CA ASN A 462 -3.82 8.45 -13.19
C ASN A 462 -2.37 8.13 -13.53
N TRP A 463 -1.98 6.87 -13.41
CA TRP A 463 -0.62 6.41 -13.56
C TRP A 463 -0.53 5.12 -14.37
N LEU A 464 0.51 5.01 -15.20
CA LEU A 464 0.78 3.79 -15.96
C LEU A 464 1.21 2.62 -15.07
N LEU A 465 2.06 2.86 -14.06
CA LEU A 465 2.50 1.82 -13.15
C LEU A 465 1.32 1.31 -12.31
N GLY A 466 1.08 0.00 -12.34
CA GLY A 466 0.08 -0.63 -11.49
C GLY A 466 0.47 -0.60 -10.01
N ASP A 467 -0.47 -0.92 -9.13
CA ASP A 467 -0.15 -1.15 -7.73
C ASP A 467 0.81 -2.34 -7.55
N ILE A 468 1.70 -2.23 -6.55
CA ILE A 468 2.65 -3.28 -6.16
C ILE A 468 2.33 -3.61 -4.70
N VAL A 469 1.72 -4.77 -4.44
CA VAL A 469 1.15 -5.09 -3.11
C VAL A 469 1.98 -6.13 -2.38
N HIS A 470 2.23 -7.28 -3.03
CA HIS A 470 2.99 -8.38 -2.45
C HIS A 470 4.32 -8.64 -3.16
N SER A 471 4.47 -8.15 -4.41
CA SER A 471 5.74 -8.25 -5.12
C SER A 471 6.85 -7.48 -4.42
N LYS A 472 7.92 -8.21 -4.08
CA LYS A 472 9.14 -7.64 -3.52
C LYS A 472 10.09 -7.27 -4.67
N PRO A 473 10.63 -6.04 -4.71
CA PRO A 473 11.63 -5.67 -5.70
C PRO A 473 12.90 -6.52 -5.54
N ALA A 474 13.42 -7.08 -6.63
CA ALA A 474 14.66 -7.87 -6.63
C ALA A 474 15.77 -7.13 -7.38
N TYR A 475 16.80 -6.72 -6.64
CA TYR A 475 17.93 -5.97 -7.18
C TYR A 475 19.12 -6.88 -7.49
N THR A 476 19.82 -6.61 -8.59
CA THR A 476 21.06 -7.29 -8.95
C THR A 476 22.08 -6.34 -9.56
N ARG A 477 23.35 -6.59 -9.25
CA ARG A 477 24.50 -5.88 -9.83
C ARG A 477 25.69 -6.83 -9.92
N VAL A 478 26.69 -6.72 -9.04
CA VAL A 478 27.82 -7.66 -9.03
C VAL A 478 27.43 -8.93 -8.26
N PRO A 479 27.72 -10.12 -8.79
CA PRO A 479 27.66 -11.34 -7.99
C PRO A 479 28.60 -11.29 -6.78
N SER A 480 28.05 -11.29 -5.57
CA SER A 480 28.69 -11.46 -4.26
C SER A 480 28.71 -12.90 -3.67
N ARG A 481 28.41 -13.99 -4.41
CA ARG A 481 28.55 -15.38 -3.88
C ARG A 481 29.97 -15.81 -4.21
N GLY A 482 30.47 -16.85 -3.55
CA GLY A 482 31.77 -17.45 -3.83
C GLY A 482 31.66 -18.94 -4.14
N TYR A 483 30.76 -19.32 -5.05
CA TYR A 483 30.60 -20.72 -5.40
C TYR A 483 31.92 -21.32 -5.90
N THR A 484 32.24 -22.50 -5.37
CA THR A 484 33.44 -23.27 -5.73
C THR A 484 33.25 -24.06 -7.03
N ASP A 485 32.03 -24.08 -7.55
CA ASP A 485 31.68 -24.64 -8.85
C ASP A 485 32.52 -24.02 -9.99
N SER A 486 33.02 -24.88 -10.88
CA SER A 486 33.91 -24.48 -11.98
C SER A 486 33.34 -23.33 -12.82
N GLY A 487 34.19 -22.33 -13.08
CA GLY A 487 33.90 -21.16 -13.92
C GLY A 487 33.18 -19.99 -13.21
N TYR A 488 32.76 -20.15 -11.95
CA TYR A 488 31.99 -19.09 -11.28
C TYR A 488 32.82 -17.84 -10.98
N SER A 489 34.06 -17.99 -10.52
CA SER A 489 34.97 -16.86 -10.27
C SER A 489 35.19 -16.02 -11.54
N SER A 490 35.40 -16.65 -12.70
CA SER A 490 35.49 -15.98 -13.99
C SER A 490 34.18 -15.25 -14.35
N PHE A 491 33.03 -15.85 -14.06
CA PHE A 491 31.73 -15.21 -14.25
C PHE A 491 31.59 -13.96 -13.38
N VAL A 492 31.89 -14.04 -12.08
CA VAL A 492 31.86 -12.87 -11.17
C VAL A 492 32.74 -11.74 -11.69
N ASN A 493 33.98 -12.05 -12.08
CA ASN A 493 34.91 -11.07 -12.63
C ASN A 493 34.38 -10.41 -13.92
N SER A 494 33.65 -11.16 -14.75
CA SER A 494 33.02 -10.61 -15.97
C SER A 494 31.86 -9.65 -15.71
N LYS A 495 31.34 -9.59 -14.47
CA LYS A 495 30.17 -8.78 -14.08
C LYS A 495 30.51 -7.61 -13.17
N LEU A 496 31.79 -7.31 -12.93
CA LEU A 496 32.23 -6.19 -12.10
C LEU A 496 31.67 -4.83 -12.58
N THR A 497 31.47 -4.68 -13.90
CA THR A 497 30.90 -3.48 -14.54
C THR A 497 29.43 -3.62 -14.92
N ARG A 498 28.75 -4.72 -14.52
CA ARG A 498 27.32 -4.89 -14.79
C ARG A 498 26.55 -3.77 -14.09
N LYS A 499 25.73 -3.04 -14.84
CA LYS A 499 24.83 -2.03 -14.28
C LYS A 499 23.87 -2.64 -13.26
N GLY A 500 23.46 -1.85 -12.28
CA GLY A 500 22.43 -2.25 -11.32
C GLY A 500 21.07 -2.31 -12.01
N ALA A 501 20.30 -3.36 -11.75
CA ALA A 501 18.96 -3.53 -12.27
C ALA A 501 18.02 -4.04 -11.19
N LEU A 502 16.80 -3.52 -11.19
CA LEU A 502 15.73 -3.85 -10.26
C LEU A 502 14.58 -4.46 -11.04
N TYR A 503 14.06 -5.59 -10.56
CA TYR A 503 12.94 -6.30 -11.16
C TYR A 503 11.77 -6.33 -10.19
N VAL A 504 10.57 -6.00 -10.65
CA VAL A 504 9.36 -6.03 -9.82
C VAL A 504 8.13 -6.35 -10.64
N GLY A 505 7.19 -7.11 -10.06
CA GLY A 505 5.87 -7.33 -10.64
C GLY A 505 4.91 -6.17 -10.33
N GLY A 506 4.11 -5.78 -11.31
CA GLY A 506 3.04 -4.80 -11.16
C GLY A 506 1.66 -5.36 -11.52
N ASN A 507 0.62 -4.83 -10.86
CA ASN A 507 -0.78 -5.15 -11.16
C ASN A 507 -1.33 -4.43 -12.40
N ASP A 508 -0.47 -3.81 -13.20
CA ASP A 508 -0.70 -3.48 -14.61
C ASP A 508 -0.40 -4.68 -15.55
N GLY A 509 0.01 -5.81 -14.99
CA GLY A 509 0.18 -7.07 -15.71
C GLY A 509 1.60 -7.40 -16.14
N MET A 510 2.58 -6.60 -15.69
CA MET A 510 3.93 -6.64 -16.23
C MET A 510 4.97 -6.91 -15.13
N ILE A 511 6.08 -7.53 -15.53
CA ILE A 511 7.34 -7.54 -14.79
C ILE A 511 8.15 -6.37 -15.34
N HIS A 512 8.44 -5.37 -14.51
CA HIS A 512 9.25 -4.21 -14.90
C HIS A 512 10.72 -4.48 -14.58
N ALA A 513 11.60 -4.19 -15.52
CA ALA A 513 13.03 -4.06 -15.29
C ALA A 513 13.42 -2.59 -15.32
N LEU A 514 14.08 -2.16 -14.26
CA LEU A 514 14.40 -0.75 -14.01
C LEU A 514 15.90 -0.62 -13.81
N GLU A 515 16.50 0.43 -14.36
CA GLU A 515 17.89 0.75 -14.07
C GLU A 515 18.01 1.26 -12.62
N GLY A 516 18.93 0.68 -11.85
CA GLY A 516 18.98 0.86 -10.40
C GLY A 516 19.31 2.28 -9.92
N ASN A 517 20.06 3.06 -10.68
CA ASN A 517 20.48 4.41 -10.28
C ASN A 517 19.49 5.50 -10.69
N THR A 518 18.75 5.28 -11.78
CA THR A 518 17.91 6.27 -12.43
C THR A 518 16.43 5.95 -12.35
N GLY A 519 16.04 4.70 -12.07
CA GLY A 519 14.65 4.25 -12.06
C GLY A 519 14.04 4.14 -13.46
N GLN A 520 14.79 4.37 -14.54
CA GLN A 520 14.26 4.28 -15.90
C GLN A 520 13.89 2.83 -16.26
N GLU A 521 12.72 2.64 -16.85
CA GLU A 521 12.28 1.34 -17.35
C GLU A 521 13.13 0.91 -18.54
N LEU A 522 13.90 -0.16 -18.36
CA LEU A 522 14.72 -0.79 -19.39
C LEU A 522 13.85 -1.57 -20.38
N TRP A 523 12.87 -2.29 -19.82
CA TRP A 523 11.85 -3.07 -20.52
C TRP A 523 10.79 -3.54 -19.52
N ALA A 524 9.65 -3.99 -20.04
CA ALA A 524 8.65 -4.71 -19.27
C ALA A 524 8.27 -6.02 -19.98
N TYR A 525 8.04 -7.08 -19.21
CA TYR A 525 7.68 -8.39 -19.71
C TYR A 525 6.27 -8.77 -19.29
N VAL A 526 5.44 -9.20 -20.23
CA VAL A 526 4.04 -9.61 -20.02
C VAL A 526 3.95 -11.14 -20.08
N PRO A 527 3.74 -11.82 -18.94
CA PRO A 527 3.55 -13.27 -18.93
C PRO A 527 2.30 -13.71 -19.70
N LYS A 528 2.35 -14.82 -20.44
CA LYS A 528 1.16 -15.27 -21.20
C LYS A 528 0.00 -15.63 -20.28
N MET A 529 0.31 -16.18 -19.10
CA MET A 529 -0.70 -16.62 -18.13
C MET A 529 -1.59 -15.50 -17.58
N VAL A 530 -1.18 -14.23 -17.66
CA VAL A 530 -2.00 -13.08 -17.21
C VAL A 530 -2.81 -12.45 -18.35
N MET A 531 -2.40 -12.66 -19.61
CA MET A 531 -3.02 -12.04 -20.79
C MET A 531 -4.54 -12.20 -20.90
N PRO A 532 -5.13 -13.39 -20.62
CA PRO A 532 -6.57 -13.59 -20.75
C PRO A 532 -7.43 -12.64 -19.89
N ASN A 533 -6.84 -12.03 -18.86
CA ASN A 533 -7.54 -11.12 -17.96
C ASN A 533 -7.09 -9.66 -18.08
N LEU A 534 -6.08 -9.33 -18.91
CA LEU A 534 -5.54 -7.96 -18.99
C LEU A 534 -6.58 -6.94 -19.45
N PHE A 535 -7.56 -7.33 -20.27
CA PHE A 535 -8.66 -6.45 -20.68
C PHE A 535 -9.45 -5.90 -19.48
N ARG A 536 -9.42 -6.56 -18.32
CA ARG A 536 -10.09 -6.08 -17.10
C ARG A 536 -9.44 -4.83 -16.52
N LEU A 537 -8.22 -4.50 -16.91
CA LEU A 537 -7.61 -3.21 -16.59
C LEU A 537 -8.40 -2.04 -17.16
N ALA A 538 -9.27 -2.24 -18.16
CA ALA A 538 -10.11 -1.19 -18.73
C ALA A 538 -11.38 -0.88 -17.90
N GLU A 539 -11.67 -1.65 -16.85
CA GLU A 539 -12.92 -1.61 -16.08
C GLU A 539 -13.14 -0.27 -15.37
N LYS A 540 -14.21 0.49 -15.68
CA LYS A 540 -14.44 1.79 -15.03
C LYS A 540 -14.69 1.70 -13.52
N SER A 541 -15.17 0.55 -13.05
CA SER A 541 -15.35 0.24 -11.63
C SER A 541 -14.12 -0.45 -11.01
N TYR A 542 -12.91 -0.13 -11.50
CA TYR A 542 -11.69 -0.84 -11.11
C TYR A 542 -11.42 -0.82 -9.60
N ALA A 543 -11.82 0.22 -8.86
CA ALA A 543 -11.60 0.23 -7.42
C ALA A 543 -12.35 -0.87 -6.66
N THR A 544 -13.54 -1.27 -7.11
CA THR A 544 -14.34 -2.34 -6.51
C THR A 544 -14.12 -3.70 -7.19
N ASN A 545 -13.73 -3.68 -8.47
CA ASN A 545 -13.46 -4.86 -9.28
C ASN A 545 -11.96 -5.07 -9.54
N HIS A 546 -11.11 -4.54 -8.65
CA HIS A 546 -9.66 -4.64 -8.76
C HIS A 546 -9.23 -6.10 -8.85
N ARG A 547 -8.16 -6.32 -9.61
CA ARG A 547 -7.54 -7.63 -9.75
C ARG A 547 -6.04 -7.51 -9.73
N PHE A 548 -5.45 -8.47 -9.02
CA PHE A 548 -4.03 -8.73 -9.07
C PHE A 548 -3.62 -9.33 -10.41
N PHE A 549 -2.38 -9.11 -10.82
CA PHE A 549 -1.77 -9.71 -12.00
C PHE A 549 -0.39 -10.30 -11.67
N VAL A 550 0.68 -9.51 -11.76
CA VAL A 550 2.02 -9.96 -11.39
C VAL A 550 2.32 -9.48 -9.98
N ASP A 551 1.95 -10.29 -8.99
CA ASP A 551 1.99 -9.89 -7.57
C ASP A 551 2.63 -10.96 -6.68
N GLY A 552 3.46 -11.82 -7.26
CA GLY A 552 4.16 -12.88 -6.53
C GLY A 552 5.51 -12.43 -5.96
N GLU A 553 6.06 -13.24 -5.07
CA GLU A 553 7.45 -13.08 -4.64
C GLU A 553 8.42 -13.45 -5.75
N SER A 554 9.54 -12.73 -5.79
CA SER A 554 10.56 -12.89 -6.81
C SER A 554 11.94 -13.17 -6.19
N ILE A 555 12.82 -13.78 -6.98
CA ILE A 555 14.21 -14.05 -6.60
C ILE A 555 15.12 -13.79 -7.79
N VAL A 556 16.29 -13.20 -7.52
CA VAL A 556 17.42 -13.16 -8.45
C VAL A 556 18.57 -13.96 -7.88
N ALA A 557 19.09 -14.92 -8.65
CA ALA A 557 20.23 -15.73 -8.24
C ALA A 557 21.04 -16.22 -9.44
N ASP A 558 22.32 -16.51 -9.21
CA ASP A 558 23.18 -17.07 -10.24
C ASP A 558 23.03 -18.59 -10.31
N ALA A 559 22.96 -19.13 -11.52
CA ALA A 559 22.81 -20.54 -11.81
C ALA A 559 23.76 -20.97 -12.93
N LYS A 560 24.22 -22.22 -12.91
CA LYS A 560 25.01 -22.79 -14.01
C LYS A 560 24.10 -23.60 -14.94
N LEU A 561 23.86 -23.07 -16.14
CA LEU A 561 23.09 -23.73 -17.20
C LEU A 561 24.03 -24.43 -18.19
N SER A 562 23.49 -25.08 -19.22
CA SER A 562 24.28 -25.77 -20.25
C SER A 562 25.31 -24.85 -20.94
N GLY A 563 24.92 -23.60 -21.22
CA GLY A 563 25.76 -22.56 -21.82
C GLY A 563 26.67 -21.79 -20.85
N GLY A 564 26.74 -22.19 -19.58
CA GLY A 564 27.58 -21.55 -18.56
C GLY A 564 26.79 -20.81 -17.47
N TRP A 565 27.48 -19.94 -16.74
CA TRP A 565 26.89 -19.19 -15.62
C TRP A 565 26.00 -18.05 -16.11
N LYS A 566 24.81 -17.97 -15.52
CA LYS A 566 23.77 -16.98 -15.78
C LYS A 566 23.24 -16.40 -14.48
N THR A 567 22.67 -15.21 -14.54
CA THR A 567 21.85 -14.62 -13.47
C THR A 567 20.38 -14.76 -13.87
N LEU A 568 19.60 -15.49 -13.09
CA LEU A 568 18.19 -15.74 -13.37
C LEU A 568 17.30 -14.92 -12.45
N TYR A 569 16.21 -14.41 -13.00
CA TYR A 569 15.08 -13.84 -12.28
C TYR A 569 13.90 -14.81 -12.36
N VAL A 570 13.34 -15.18 -11.22
CA VAL A 570 12.16 -16.04 -11.14
C VAL A 570 11.09 -15.36 -10.30
N THR A 571 9.85 -15.33 -10.77
CA THR A 571 8.73 -14.73 -10.02
C THR A 571 7.46 -15.54 -10.14
N GLY A 572 6.66 -15.51 -9.08
CA GLY A 572 5.25 -15.89 -9.12
C GLY A 572 4.34 -14.74 -9.57
N MET A 573 3.04 -15.00 -9.55
CA MET A 573 1.96 -14.07 -9.89
C MET A 573 1.05 -13.76 -8.69
N GLY A 574 1.28 -14.40 -7.54
CA GLY A 574 0.43 -14.23 -6.36
C GLY A 574 -1.01 -14.64 -6.67
N LYS A 575 -1.95 -13.73 -6.47
CA LYS A 575 -3.38 -13.94 -6.77
C LYS A 575 -3.75 -13.72 -8.24
N GLY A 576 -2.86 -13.16 -9.07
CA GLY A 576 -3.23 -12.77 -10.42
C GLY A 576 -3.29 -13.92 -11.43
N ALA A 577 -2.42 -14.92 -11.29
CA ALA A 577 -2.45 -16.13 -12.09
C ALA A 577 -1.84 -17.32 -11.34
N ARG A 578 -2.04 -18.52 -11.90
CA ARG A 578 -1.51 -19.77 -11.34
C ARG A 578 -0.27 -20.20 -12.10
N GLY A 579 0.91 -19.76 -11.66
CA GLY A 579 2.17 -20.10 -12.32
C GLY A 579 3.36 -19.24 -11.92
N PHE A 580 4.49 -19.51 -12.57
CA PHE A 580 5.79 -18.87 -12.38
C PHE A 580 6.46 -18.60 -13.74
N VAL A 581 7.33 -17.59 -13.78
CA VAL A 581 8.15 -17.24 -14.95
C VAL A 581 9.61 -17.23 -14.54
N ALA A 582 10.50 -17.70 -15.43
CA ALA A 582 11.94 -17.54 -15.30
C ALA A 582 12.54 -16.83 -16.52
N LEU A 583 13.38 -15.84 -16.24
CA LEU A 583 14.11 -15.05 -17.22
C LEU A 583 15.62 -15.12 -16.92
N ASP A 584 16.45 -15.31 -17.94
CA ASP A 584 17.88 -14.99 -17.87
C ASP A 584 18.04 -13.48 -18.02
N VAL A 585 18.51 -12.85 -16.94
CA VAL A 585 18.75 -11.41 -16.81
C VAL A 585 20.25 -11.12 -16.61
N THR A 586 21.10 -12.00 -17.13
CA THR A 586 22.56 -11.83 -17.10
C THR A 586 22.98 -10.51 -17.73
N ASP A 587 22.33 -10.15 -18.84
CA ASP A 587 22.35 -8.82 -19.44
C ASP A 587 21.05 -8.08 -19.07
N PRO A 588 21.11 -7.02 -18.24
CA PRO A 588 19.93 -6.26 -17.84
C PRO A 588 19.15 -5.61 -18.99
N ASP A 589 19.76 -5.35 -20.15
CA ASP A 589 19.08 -4.69 -21.27
C ASP A 589 18.34 -5.64 -22.20
N ASN A 590 18.76 -6.91 -22.22
CA ASN A 590 18.37 -7.91 -23.19
C ASN A 590 18.02 -9.20 -22.46
N PRO A 591 16.83 -9.28 -21.84
CA PRO A 591 16.41 -10.48 -21.13
C PRO A 591 16.18 -11.62 -22.11
N VAL A 592 16.38 -12.85 -21.65
CA VAL A 592 16.07 -14.08 -22.40
C VAL A 592 15.06 -14.90 -21.60
N PRO A 593 13.79 -14.99 -22.02
CA PRO A 593 12.82 -15.85 -21.35
C PRO A 593 13.24 -17.31 -21.44
N LEU A 594 13.30 -17.99 -20.30
CA LEU A 594 13.67 -19.40 -20.25
C LEU A 594 12.41 -20.27 -20.36
N TRP A 595 11.41 -20.00 -19.52
CA TRP A 595 10.16 -20.76 -19.49
C TRP A 595 9.09 -20.02 -18.71
N GLU A 596 7.83 -20.35 -19.03
CA GLU A 596 6.67 -20.08 -18.22
C GLU A 596 6.08 -21.42 -17.76
N PHE A 597 5.82 -21.54 -16.46
CA PHE A 597 5.22 -22.72 -15.85
C PHE A 597 3.85 -22.37 -15.28
N CYS A 598 2.77 -22.96 -15.78
CA CYS A 598 1.44 -22.66 -15.25
C CYS A 598 0.46 -23.85 -15.31
N HIS A 599 -0.76 -23.64 -14.84
CA HIS A 599 -1.77 -24.70 -14.81
C HIS A 599 -2.36 -25.09 -16.18
N ASP A 600 -2.10 -24.30 -17.23
CA ASP A 600 -2.76 -24.41 -18.53
C ASP A 600 -1.74 -24.54 -19.67
N ALA A 601 -1.74 -25.69 -20.33
CA ALA A 601 -0.84 -26.00 -21.44
C ALA A 601 -1.13 -25.18 -22.72
N SER A 602 -2.29 -24.50 -22.80
CA SER A 602 -2.58 -23.57 -23.90
C SER A 602 -1.91 -22.20 -23.70
N LEU A 603 -1.50 -21.88 -22.48
CA LEU A 603 -0.86 -20.60 -22.13
C LEU A 603 0.66 -20.73 -21.99
N CYS A 604 1.13 -21.82 -21.40
CA CYS A 604 2.53 -21.97 -20.98
C CYS A 604 3.22 -23.17 -21.64
N ASN A 605 4.53 -23.02 -21.89
CA ASN A 605 5.34 -24.09 -22.50
C ASN A 605 5.61 -25.25 -21.54
N VAL A 606 5.55 -24.99 -20.23
CA VAL A 606 5.51 -26.04 -19.20
C VAL A 606 4.19 -25.89 -18.46
N ALA A 607 3.44 -26.98 -18.31
CA ALA A 607 2.19 -26.93 -17.59
C ALA A 607 1.90 -28.17 -16.75
N ASP A 608 1.22 -27.95 -15.63
CA ASP A 608 0.72 -28.99 -14.75
C ASP A 608 -0.57 -28.50 -14.05
N PRO A 609 -1.69 -29.24 -14.13
CA PRO A 609 -2.99 -28.77 -13.66
C PRO A 609 -3.06 -28.55 -12.13
N ASP A 610 -2.15 -29.13 -11.36
CA ASP A 610 -2.11 -29.03 -9.90
C ASP A 610 -1.36 -27.78 -9.40
N VAL A 611 -0.96 -26.88 -10.30
CA VAL A 611 -0.43 -25.56 -9.96
C VAL A 611 -1.57 -24.60 -9.62
N GLY A 612 -1.47 -23.95 -8.48
CA GLY A 612 -2.40 -22.94 -7.96
C GLY A 612 -1.82 -21.54 -8.01
N TYR A 613 -2.48 -20.61 -7.31
CA TYR A 613 -2.04 -19.23 -7.14
C TYR A 613 -0.71 -19.21 -6.40
N SER A 614 0.30 -18.60 -7.00
CA SER A 614 1.70 -18.63 -6.55
C SER A 614 1.98 -17.62 -5.44
N PHE A 615 1.25 -17.77 -4.32
CA PHE A 615 1.58 -17.14 -3.04
C PHE A 615 2.85 -17.71 -2.39
N GLY A 616 3.30 -18.89 -2.83
CA GLY A 616 4.57 -19.49 -2.44
C GLY A 616 5.75 -18.84 -3.16
N ASN A 617 6.89 -18.78 -2.48
CA ASN A 617 8.13 -18.24 -3.01
C ASN A 617 8.91 -19.28 -3.85
N PRO A 618 9.55 -18.88 -4.97
CA PRO A 618 10.50 -19.74 -5.66
C PRO A 618 11.84 -19.82 -4.91
N ILE A 619 12.50 -20.97 -4.97
CA ILE A 619 13.88 -21.16 -4.51
C ILE A 619 14.74 -21.58 -5.70
N LEU A 620 15.83 -20.85 -5.96
CA LEU A 620 16.83 -21.23 -6.95
C LEU A 620 18.04 -21.85 -6.24
N THR A 621 18.31 -23.13 -6.52
CA THR A 621 19.34 -23.90 -5.80
C THR A 621 19.94 -25.00 -6.68
N LYS A 622 21.01 -25.64 -6.19
CA LYS A 622 21.63 -26.82 -6.80
C LYS A 622 21.05 -28.07 -6.14
N TRP A 623 20.70 -29.06 -6.94
CA TRP A 623 20.16 -30.33 -6.50
C TRP A 623 21.06 -31.48 -6.94
N LYS A 624 21.37 -32.39 -6.00
CA LYS A 624 22.21 -33.56 -6.23
C LYS A 624 21.61 -34.79 -5.53
N PRO A 625 20.62 -35.46 -6.15
CA PRO A 625 19.96 -36.62 -5.54
C PRO A 625 20.83 -37.87 -5.67
N GLY A 626 21.08 -38.55 -4.55
CA GLY A 626 21.86 -39.79 -4.50
C GLY A 626 23.22 -39.65 -5.19
N THR A 627 23.45 -40.46 -6.22
CA THR A 627 24.68 -40.44 -7.02
C THR A 627 24.56 -39.66 -8.33
N ALA A 628 23.43 -39.00 -8.58
CA ALA A 628 23.21 -38.24 -9.80
C ALA A 628 24.13 -37.02 -9.90
N ALA A 629 24.36 -36.55 -11.13
CA ALA A 629 25.06 -35.30 -11.37
C ALA A 629 24.26 -34.12 -10.79
N ALA A 630 24.96 -33.15 -10.20
CA ALA A 630 24.32 -31.97 -9.66
C ALA A 630 23.73 -31.11 -10.79
N LYS A 631 22.53 -30.57 -10.59
CA LYS A 631 21.84 -29.69 -11.53
C LYS A 631 21.24 -28.49 -10.82
N TRP A 632 21.21 -27.33 -11.48
CA TRP A 632 20.49 -26.17 -10.97
C TRP A 632 19.00 -26.32 -11.22
N VAL A 633 18.20 -26.07 -10.19
CA VAL A 633 16.75 -26.24 -10.19
C VAL A 633 16.06 -25.02 -9.59
N VAL A 634 14.81 -24.83 -10.00
CA VAL A 634 13.87 -23.94 -9.34
C VAL A 634 12.86 -24.81 -8.59
N ILE A 635 12.79 -24.64 -7.28
CA ILE A 635 11.84 -25.33 -6.41
C ILE A 635 10.66 -24.40 -6.15
N VAL A 636 9.46 -24.87 -6.41
CA VAL A 636 8.20 -24.15 -6.13
C VAL A 636 7.19 -25.09 -5.49
N SER A 637 6.22 -24.53 -4.76
CA SER A 637 5.07 -25.26 -4.24
C SER A 637 3.87 -25.18 -5.20
N SER A 638 2.84 -25.98 -4.92
CA SER A 638 1.53 -25.88 -5.60
C SER A 638 0.85 -24.53 -5.40
N GLY A 639 1.19 -23.79 -4.34
CA GLY A 639 0.45 -22.59 -3.97
C GLY A 639 -1.00 -22.91 -3.57
N TYR A 640 -1.88 -21.91 -3.69
CA TYR A 640 -3.25 -21.96 -3.13
C TYR A 640 -4.32 -22.14 -4.21
N ASN A 641 -5.46 -22.70 -3.80
CA ASN A 641 -6.62 -22.94 -4.67
C ASN A 641 -6.25 -23.60 -6.00
N ASN A 642 -5.38 -24.62 -5.97
CA ASN A 642 -5.02 -25.46 -7.12
C ASN A 642 -6.12 -26.47 -7.44
N VAL A 643 -7.33 -25.95 -7.64
CA VAL A 643 -8.55 -26.71 -7.93
C VAL A 643 -9.03 -26.34 -9.33
N SER A 644 -9.46 -27.35 -10.09
CA SER A 644 -9.99 -27.22 -11.46
C SER A 644 -9.07 -26.41 -12.40
N PRO A 645 -8.19 -27.06 -13.20
CA PRO A 645 -8.10 -28.50 -13.45
C PRO A 645 -7.36 -29.35 -12.39
N GLY A 646 -6.87 -28.77 -11.29
CA GLY A 646 -6.13 -29.50 -10.25
C GLY A 646 -6.97 -30.24 -9.19
N ASN A 647 -6.29 -31.03 -8.35
CA ASN A 647 -6.89 -31.88 -7.30
C ASN A 647 -6.94 -31.25 -5.90
N GLY A 648 -6.38 -30.06 -5.70
CA GLY A 648 -6.34 -29.38 -4.39
C GLY A 648 -5.33 -29.93 -3.39
N GLN A 649 -4.47 -30.89 -3.78
CA GLN A 649 -3.42 -31.40 -2.90
C GLN A 649 -2.22 -30.46 -2.82
N GLY A 650 -1.41 -30.59 -1.77
CA GLY A 650 -0.15 -29.84 -1.64
C GLY A 650 0.96 -30.52 -2.42
N TRP A 651 1.67 -29.79 -3.28
CA TRP A 651 2.75 -30.33 -4.11
C TRP A 651 4.04 -29.54 -4.00
N LEU A 652 5.18 -30.23 -4.02
CA LEU A 652 6.50 -29.64 -4.25
C LEU A 652 6.98 -30.00 -5.66
N TYR A 653 7.31 -29.00 -6.46
CA TYR A 653 7.85 -29.15 -7.80
C TYR A 653 9.34 -28.81 -7.80
N MET A 654 10.10 -29.62 -8.53
CA MET A 654 11.50 -29.38 -8.82
C MET A 654 11.63 -29.21 -10.32
N LEU A 655 11.75 -27.95 -10.75
CA LEU A 655 11.83 -27.58 -12.15
C LEU A 655 13.29 -27.43 -12.54
N ASP A 656 13.64 -27.88 -13.72
CA ASP A 656 14.92 -27.58 -14.32
C ASP A 656 15.11 -26.06 -14.50
N ALA A 657 16.23 -25.49 -14.04
CA ALA A 657 16.40 -24.04 -14.09
C ALA A 657 16.47 -23.48 -15.52
N GLU A 658 16.96 -24.26 -16.50
CA GLU A 658 17.11 -23.84 -17.88
C GLU A 658 15.84 -24.01 -18.71
N THR A 659 15.15 -25.14 -18.55
CA THR A 659 14.05 -25.56 -19.42
C THR A 659 12.67 -25.52 -18.75
N GLY A 660 12.62 -25.44 -17.42
CA GLY A 660 11.41 -25.54 -16.63
C GLY A 660 10.83 -26.95 -16.55
N ALA A 661 11.47 -27.95 -17.16
CA ALA A 661 11.01 -29.33 -17.16
C ALA A 661 10.83 -29.84 -15.71
N ILE A 662 9.71 -30.52 -15.45
CA ILE A 662 9.40 -31.09 -14.13
C ILE A 662 10.30 -32.31 -13.89
N LEU A 663 11.36 -32.15 -13.10
CA LEU A 663 12.28 -33.23 -12.74
C LEU A 663 11.70 -34.10 -11.62
N SER A 664 10.98 -33.47 -10.67
CA SER A 664 10.25 -34.13 -9.61
C SER A 664 8.97 -33.37 -9.25
N LYS A 665 7.92 -34.11 -8.90
CA LYS A 665 6.63 -33.60 -8.39
C LYS A 665 6.16 -34.46 -7.23
N THR A 666 6.29 -33.95 -6.02
CA THR A 666 6.03 -34.70 -4.79
C THR A 666 4.74 -34.24 -4.14
N SER A 667 3.76 -35.13 -3.98
CA SER A 667 2.52 -34.84 -3.25
C SER A 667 2.75 -34.97 -1.76
N THR A 668 2.18 -34.06 -0.99
CA THR A 668 2.02 -34.19 0.46
C THR A 668 0.96 -35.23 0.86
N GLY A 669 0.13 -35.67 -0.10
CA GLY A 669 -1.01 -36.56 0.13
C GLY A 669 -2.18 -35.93 0.88
N THR A 670 -2.15 -34.61 1.10
CA THR A 670 -3.20 -33.87 1.82
C THR A 670 -3.81 -32.79 0.95
N GLY A 671 -5.10 -32.51 1.19
CA GLY A 671 -5.91 -31.55 0.42
C GLY A 671 -6.89 -32.23 -0.55
N SER A 672 -7.92 -31.50 -0.93
CA SER A 672 -8.93 -31.91 -1.92
C SER A 672 -9.47 -30.71 -2.68
N THR A 673 -10.30 -30.95 -3.69
CA THR A 673 -10.97 -29.87 -4.44
C THR A 673 -11.94 -29.04 -3.59
N THR A 674 -12.42 -29.57 -2.46
CA THR A 674 -13.30 -28.86 -1.52
C THR A 674 -12.54 -28.17 -0.40
N THR A 675 -11.46 -28.79 0.07
CA THR A 675 -10.60 -28.27 1.14
C THR A 675 -9.14 -28.37 0.69
N PRO A 676 -8.68 -27.45 -0.18
CA PRO A 676 -7.33 -27.49 -0.68
C PRO A 676 -6.33 -27.31 0.46
N SER A 677 -5.23 -28.05 0.46
CA SER A 677 -4.23 -27.91 1.54
C SER A 677 -3.53 -26.56 1.51
N GLY A 678 -3.22 -26.08 0.30
CA GLY A 678 -2.53 -24.82 0.09
C GLY A 678 -1.10 -24.85 0.64
N LEU A 679 -0.25 -25.75 0.15
CA LEU A 679 1.19 -25.68 0.44
C LEU A 679 1.75 -24.39 -0.16
N GLY A 680 2.20 -23.48 0.70
CA GLY A 680 2.54 -22.10 0.35
C GLY A 680 4.04 -21.85 0.31
N ARG A 681 4.53 -21.07 1.26
CA ARG A 681 5.93 -20.65 1.33
C ARG A 681 6.84 -21.78 1.81
N ILE A 682 8.03 -21.84 1.21
CA ILE A 682 9.02 -22.91 1.42
C ILE A 682 10.41 -22.32 1.68
N ASN A 683 11.25 -23.06 2.40
CA ASN A 683 12.67 -22.75 2.55
C ASN A 683 13.52 -24.02 2.45
N ALA A 684 14.76 -23.88 1.99
CA ALA A 684 15.67 -25.00 1.75
C ALA A 684 16.88 -24.94 2.69
N TRP A 685 17.19 -26.08 3.32
CA TRP A 685 18.44 -26.25 4.06
C TRP A 685 19.59 -26.47 3.09
N VAL A 686 20.59 -25.61 3.18
CA VAL A 686 21.84 -25.69 2.44
C VAL A 686 22.98 -25.61 3.45
N GLU A 687 23.93 -26.53 3.37
CA GLU A 687 25.02 -26.63 4.37
C GLU A 687 26.01 -25.47 4.25
N TYR A 688 26.39 -25.10 3.02
CA TYR A 688 27.38 -24.06 2.71
C TYR A 688 26.88 -23.07 1.64
N PRO A 689 25.79 -22.33 1.88
CA PRO A 689 25.08 -21.57 0.84
C PRO A 689 25.91 -20.50 0.11
N TYR A 690 27.06 -20.10 0.65
CA TYR A 690 28.00 -19.19 -0.03
C TYR A 690 28.93 -19.90 -1.03
N GLN A 691 29.33 -21.13 -0.73
CA GLN A 691 30.37 -21.89 -1.46
C GLN A 691 29.78 -23.03 -2.31
N ASP A 692 28.70 -23.62 -1.82
CA ASP A 692 27.98 -24.72 -2.43
C ASP A 692 26.48 -24.59 -2.10
N ASN A 693 25.71 -24.08 -3.06
CA ASN A 693 24.26 -23.92 -2.92
C ASN A 693 23.52 -25.25 -3.14
N THR A 694 24.01 -26.37 -2.61
CA THR A 694 23.33 -27.68 -2.72
C THR A 694 22.27 -27.80 -1.62
N ALA A 695 20.99 -27.82 -2.00
CA ALA A 695 19.89 -28.05 -1.08
C ALA A 695 19.80 -29.52 -0.66
N LEU A 696 19.72 -29.75 0.66
CA LEU A 696 19.60 -31.07 1.26
C LEU A 696 18.14 -31.38 1.65
N TYR A 697 17.43 -30.38 2.18
CA TYR A 697 16.06 -30.54 2.66
C TYR A 697 15.24 -29.32 2.32
N VAL A 698 13.94 -29.49 2.13
CA VAL A 698 12.99 -28.39 1.96
C VAL A 698 11.92 -28.50 3.03
N TYR A 699 11.54 -27.37 3.62
CA TYR A 699 10.48 -27.27 4.62
C TYR A 699 9.41 -26.30 4.13
N GLY A 700 8.15 -26.58 4.44
CA GLY A 700 7.02 -25.73 4.06
C GLY A 700 5.78 -26.04 4.87
N GLY A 701 4.98 -25.01 5.14
CA GLY A 701 3.70 -25.14 5.83
C GLY A 701 2.50 -24.95 4.90
N ASP A 702 1.34 -25.45 5.31
CA ASP A 702 0.09 -25.32 4.58
C ASP A 702 -1.06 -24.71 5.39
N LEU A 703 -2.20 -24.46 4.73
CA LEU A 703 -3.39 -23.85 5.36
C LEU A 703 -4.10 -24.80 6.34
N ASN A 704 -3.78 -26.10 6.32
CA ASN A 704 -4.27 -27.07 7.29
C ASN A 704 -3.39 -27.11 8.55
N GLY A 705 -2.33 -26.30 8.64
CA GLY A 705 -1.41 -26.28 9.77
C GLY A 705 -0.49 -27.50 9.80
N ASP A 706 -0.33 -28.20 8.69
CA ASP A 706 0.68 -29.24 8.54
C ASP A 706 1.99 -28.60 8.07
N VAL A 707 3.11 -29.03 8.66
CA VAL A 707 4.46 -28.64 8.22
C VAL A 707 5.14 -29.87 7.64
N TRP A 708 5.76 -29.70 6.48
CA TRP A 708 6.31 -30.76 5.66
C TRP A 708 7.83 -30.65 5.60
N ARG A 709 8.50 -31.79 5.51
CA ARG A 709 9.94 -31.90 5.26
C ARG A 709 10.18 -32.84 4.08
N PHE A 710 10.84 -32.35 3.05
CA PHE A 710 11.21 -33.08 1.84
C PHE A 710 12.73 -33.35 1.83
N ASP A 711 13.13 -34.56 1.47
CA ASP A 711 14.52 -35.01 1.43
C ASP A 711 15.07 -34.97 0.00
N LEU A 712 15.93 -34.01 -0.29
CA LEU A 712 16.52 -33.83 -1.61
C LEU A 712 17.82 -34.63 -1.80
N THR A 713 18.30 -35.30 -0.75
CA THR A 713 19.56 -36.07 -0.78
C THR A 713 19.38 -37.48 -1.32
N ALA A 714 18.19 -38.06 -1.16
CA ALA A 714 17.87 -39.39 -1.65
C ALA A 714 17.59 -39.39 -3.16
N ALA A 715 17.80 -40.54 -3.81
CA ALA A 715 17.35 -40.73 -5.18
C ALA A 715 15.80 -40.69 -5.24
N PRO A 716 15.19 -39.89 -6.12
CA PRO A 716 13.75 -39.92 -6.34
C PRO A 716 13.26 -41.31 -6.74
N SER A 717 12.02 -41.61 -6.37
CA SER A 717 11.37 -42.89 -6.66
C SER A 717 9.93 -42.66 -7.17
N GLY A 718 9.29 -43.70 -7.69
CA GLY A 718 7.94 -43.62 -8.26
C GLY A 718 7.92 -43.43 -9.79
N GLY A 719 6.74 -43.12 -10.33
CA GLY A 719 6.52 -42.91 -11.77
C GLY A 719 7.17 -41.63 -12.31
N SER A 720 6.85 -41.26 -13.55
CA SER A 720 7.30 -39.99 -14.15
C SER A 720 6.16 -38.97 -14.07
N PRO A 721 6.33 -37.81 -13.39
CA PRO A 721 7.54 -37.34 -12.71
C PRO A 721 7.83 -38.03 -11.38
N SER A 722 9.12 -38.20 -11.08
CA SER A 722 9.62 -38.88 -9.87
C SER A 722 9.32 -38.09 -8.59
N GLN A 723 9.34 -38.74 -7.42
CA GLN A 723 9.06 -38.12 -6.12
C GLN A 723 10.26 -38.22 -5.19
N VAL A 724 10.58 -37.13 -4.50
CA VAL A 724 11.54 -37.16 -3.40
C VAL A 724 10.87 -37.70 -2.13
N PRO A 725 11.62 -38.38 -1.24
CA PRO A 725 11.05 -38.77 0.05
C PRO A 725 10.59 -37.56 0.85
N PHE A 726 9.51 -37.71 1.61
CA PHE A 726 8.97 -36.65 2.44
C PHE A 726 8.34 -37.22 3.71
N ILE A 727 8.23 -36.36 4.72
CA ILE A 727 7.45 -36.63 5.92
C ILE A 727 6.55 -35.44 6.23
N ARG A 728 5.40 -35.72 6.83
CA ARG A 728 4.69 -34.70 7.60
C ARG A 728 5.51 -34.48 8.86
N PHE A 729 6.20 -33.35 8.93
CA PHE A 729 7.10 -33.06 10.03
C PHE A 729 6.32 -32.87 11.32
N THR A 730 5.18 -32.15 11.27
CA THR A 730 4.21 -32.08 12.38
C THR A 730 2.87 -31.47 11.91
N SER A 731 1.89 -31.40 12.81
CA SER A 731 0.59 -30.73 12.63
C SER A 731 0.28 -29.82 13.81
N PHE A 732 -0.38 -28.69 13.57
CA PHE A 732 -0.74 -27.72 14.62
C PHE A 732 -2.24 -27.60 14.84
N LEU A 733 -2.64 -27.88 16.08
CA LEU A 733 -3.97 -27.68 16.61
C LEU A 733 -3.88 -26.71 17.80
N ASN A 734 -4.88 -25.85 17.96
CA ASN A 734 -4.97 -25.02 19.16
C ASN A 734 -5.25 -25.85 20.43
N GLU A 735 -5.11 -25.25 21.62
CA GLU A 735 -5.20 -25.93 22.92
C GLU A 735 -6.57 -26.60 23.19
N THR A 736 -7.64 -26.18 22.52
CA THR A 736 -9.01 -26.67 22.76
C THR A 736 -9.36 -28.00 22.08
N GLY A 737 -8.46 -28.60 21.31
CA GLY A 737 -8.61 -29.97 20.78
C GLY A 737 -8.80 -30.09 19.26
N ALA A 738 -9.08 -31.32 18.81
CA ALA A 738 -9.15 -31.69 17.39
C ALA A 738 -10.26 -30.93 16.64
N GLY A 739 -9.87 -29.94 15.84
CA GLY A 739 -10.78 -29.24 14.92
C GLY A 739 -10.31 -27.85 14.50
N GLN A 740 -9.59 -27.14 15.36
CA GLN A 740 -9.12 -25.77 15.08
C GLN A 740 -7.62 -25.79 14.73
N ARG A 741 -7.36 -25.89 13.42
CA ARG A 741 -6.03 -25.91 12.81
C ARG A 741 -5.43 -24.51 12.78
N GLN A 742 -4.12 -24.40 13.02
CA GLN A 742 -3.39 -23.14 12.90
C GLN A 742 -2.70 -23.06 11.52
N PRO A 743 -3.21 -22.30 10.54
CA PRO A 743 -2.64 -22.24 9.20
C PRO A 743 -1.22 -21.66 9.22
N VAL A 744 -0.34 -22.14 8.33
CA VAL A 744 1.01 -21.60 8.15
C VAL A 744 1.09 -20.91 6.78
N THR A 745 1.19 -19.59 6.78
CA THR A 745 1.25 -18.78 5.54
C THR A 745 2.59 -18.09 5.31
N THR A 746 3.52 -18.20 6.27
CA THR A 746 4.83 -17.54 6.22
C THR A 746 5.93 -18.52 5.87
N LYS A 747 7.02 -18.01 5.29
CA LYS A 747 8.19 -18.81 4.94
C LYS A 747 8.89 -19.30 6.21
N PRO A 748 9.18 -20.60 6.36
CA PRO A 748 10.00 -21.07 7.47
C PRO A 748 11.41 -20.48 7.42
N GLU A 749 11.98 -20.12 8.55
CA GLU A 749 13.41 -19.81 8.69
C GLU A 749 14.14 -20.99 9.33
N LEU A 750 15.39 -21.18 8.94
CA LEU A 750 16.16 -22.36 9.32
C LEU A 750 17.44 -21.93 10.04
N VAL A 751 17.80 -22.59 11.14
CA VAL A 751 19.02 -22.29 11.90
C VAL A 751 19.67 -23.56 12.41
N LEU A 752 20.91 -23.46 12.92
CA LEU A 752 21.49 -24.48 13.78
C LEU A 752 21.40 -24.08 15.24
N CYS A 753 21.06 -25.03 16.08
CA CYS A 753 21.03 -24.90 17.53
C CYS A 753 21.68 -26.15 18.14
N GLY A 754 22.81 -25.98 18.83
CA GLY A 754 23.54 -27.10 19.43
C GLY A 754 23.98 -28.19 18.43
N GLY A 755 24.21 -27.83 17.16
CA GLY A 755 24.55 -28.77 16.09
C GLY A 755 23.35 -29.41 15.38
N TYR A 756 22.12 -29.10 15.81
CA TYR A 756 20.89 -29.63 15.22
C TYR A 756 20.16 -28.55 14.43
N ARG A 757 19.53 -28.94 13.32
CA ARG A 757 18.70 -28.05 12.50
C ARG A 757 17.44 -27.69 13.27
N MET A 758 17.09 -26.42 13.28
CA MET A 758 15.83 -25.94 13.83
C MET A 758 15.03 -25.19 12.77
N VAL A 759 13.73 -25.48 12.70
CA VAL A 759 12.76 -24.91 11.77
C VAL A 759 11.86 -23.93 12.51
N LEU A 760 11.92 -22.66 12.13
CA LEU A 760 11.26 -21.54 12.80
C LEU A 760 10.13 -21.00 11.92
N PHE A 761 8.93 -20.83 12.45
CA PHE A 761 7.80 -20.25 11.71
C PHE A 761 6.71 -19.75 12.65
N GLY A 762 5.83 -18.92 12.11
CA GLY A 762 4.65 -18.45 12.81
C GLY A 762 3.37 -18.92 12.12
N THR A 763 2.32 -19.13 12.91
CA THR A 763 0.99 -19.46 12.39
C THR A 763 0.14 -18.22 12.23
N GLY A 764 -0.82 -18.29 11.32
CA GLY A 764 -1.69 -17.19 10.96
C GLY A 764 -2.02 -17.19 9.48
N ARG A 765 -3.16 -16.60 9.15
CA ARG A 765 -3.51 -16.21 7.79
C ARG A 765 -4.22 -14.86 7.76
N LEU A 766 -3.95 -14.09 6.72
CA LEU A 766 -4.63 -12.83 6.41
C LEU A 766 -4.80 -12.75 4.89
N LEU A 767 -5.64 -13.64 4.35
CA LEU A 767 -5.82 -13.86 2.90
C LEU A 767 -7.21 -13.42 2.42
N GLY A 768 -8.16 -13.22 3.34
CA GLY A 768 -9.52 -12.78 3.01
C GLY A 768 -10.24 -12.10 4.17
N GLN A 769 -11.41 -11.53 3.87
CA GLN A 769 -12.23 -10.77 4.82
C GLN A 769 -12.57 -11.52 6.13
N PRO A 770 -12.87 -12.84 6.13
CA PRO A 770 -13.14 -13.57 7.37
C PRO A 770 -11.95 -13.59 8.35
N ASP A 771 -10.72 -13.40 7.84
CA ASP A 771 -9.54 -13.42 8.68
C ASP A 771 -9.46 -12.17 9.56
N ILE A 772 -9.97 -11.02 9.11
CA ILE A 772 -9.90 -9.74 9.85
C ILE A 772 -10.55 -9.87 11.23
N LEU A 773 -11.69 -10.57 11.31
CA LEU A 773 -12.46 -10.73 12.55
C LEU A 773 -12.10 -11.98 13.34
N ASN A 774 -11.26 -12.87 12.80
CA ASN A 774 -10.88 -14.11 13.48
C ASN A 774 -10.00 -13.77 14.71
N LYS A 775 -10.38 -14.27 15.90
CA LYS A 775 -9.64 -14.06 17.17
C LYS A 775 -8.98 -15.32 17.73
N GLU A 776 -8.91 -16.40 16.94
CA GLU A 776 -8.23 -17.63 17.32
C GLU A 776 -6.75 -17.36 17.63
N VAL A 777 -6.26 -17.99 18.71
CA VAL A 777 -4.87 -17.87 19.14
C VAL A 777 -3.96 -18.49 18.08
N GLN A 778 -2.98 -17.71 17.64
CA GLN A 778 -1.87 -18.13 16.78
C GLN A 778 -0.57 -18.19 17.58
N SER A 779 0.49 -18.74 17.00
CA SER A 779 1.71 -19.05 17.76
C SER A 779 2.96 -18.98 16.91
N ILE A 780 4.09 -18.81 17.60
CA ILE A 780 5.44 -18.91 17.07
C ILE A 780 6.03 -20.25 17.51
N TYR A 781 6.73 -20.93 16.61
CA TYR A 781 7.35 -22.23 16.86
C TYR A 781 8.81 -22.25 16.41
N GLY A 782 9.62 -23.00 17.16
CA GLY A 782 10.92 -23.50 16.72
C GLY A 782 11.00 -25.01 16.95
N LEU A 783 11.15 -25.78 15.88
CA LEU A 783 11.14 -27.26 15.91
C LEU A 783 12.53 -27.83 15.59
N VAL A 784 13.01 -28.79 16.38
CA VAL A 784 14.28 -29.45 16.11
C VAL A 784 14.09 -30.59 15.10
N ASP A 785 14.83 -30.57 13.99
CA ASP A 785 14.77 -31.63 12.98
C ASP A 785 15.77 -32.77 13.28
N HIS A 786 15.23 -33.84 13.88
CA HIS A 786 15.91 -35.12 14.07
C HIS A 786 15.71 -36.12 12.91
N GLY A 787 15.05 -35.71 11.82
CA GLY A 787 14.75 -36.55 10.66
C GLY A 787 13.49 -37.40 10.80
N ASN A 788 12.69 -37.19 11.84
CA ASN A 788 11.45 -37.92 12.13
C ASN A 788 10.26 -36.96 12.35
N THR A 789 9.05 -37.50 12.34
CA THR A 789 7.82 -36.73 12.62
C THR A 789 7.71 -36.41 14.11
N ILE A 790 7.41 -35.15 14.44
CA ILE A 790 7.07 -34.66 15.78
C ILE A 790 5.54 -34.70 15.93
N GLY A 791 5.06 -35.49 16.88
CA GLY A 791 3.63 -35.71 17.11
C GLY A 791 3.05 -36.86 16.27
N THR A 792 2.63 -37.93 16.94
CA THR A 792 2.07 -39.13 16.27
C THR A 792 0.76 -39.60 16.95
N GLY A 793 -0.07 -40.36 16.24
CA GLY A 793 -1.26 -41.01 16.82
C GLY A 793 -2.47 -40.09 17.04
N ALA A 794 -3.26 -40.37 18.09
CA ALA A 794 -4.55 -39.69 18.38
C ALA A 794 -4.40 -38.23 18.84
N ASN A 795 -3.19 -37.77 19.14
CA ASN A 795 -2.90 -36.39 19.54
C ASN A 795 -1.78 -35.79 18.66
N PRO A 796 -2.12 -35.31 17.46
CA PRO A 796 -1.14 -34.94 16.44
C PRO A 796 -0.49 -33.56 16.66
N SER A 797 -0.86 -32.81 17.72
CA SER A 797 -0.33 -31.47 17.94
C SER A 797 1.09 -31.51 18.52
N ALA A 798 2.06 -30.86 17.85
CA ALA A 798 3.46 -30.79 18.29
C ALA A 798 3.63 -30.31 19.74
N ARG A 799 2.72 -29.44 20.20
CA ARG A 799 2.71 -28.87 21.57
C ARG A 799 2.73 -29.91 22.68
N ASN A 800 2.17 -31.09 22.42
CA ASN A 800 2.04 -32.16 23.41
C ASN A 800 3.25 -33.11 23.44
N TRP A 801 4.31 -32.81 22.69
CA TRP A 801 5.44 -33.71 22.46
C TRP A 801 6.77 -33.04 22.84
N ASN A 802 7.03 -32.89 24.14
CA ASN A 802 8.29 -32.36 24.70
C ASN A 802 8.74 -31.02 24.09
N MET A 803 7.79 -30.09 23.92
CA MET A 803 8.08 -28.72 23.48
C MET A 803 8.16 -27.79 24.69
N VAL A 804 9.15 -26.90 24.72
CA VAL A 804 9.31 -25.89 25.77
C VAL A 804 8.37 -24.71 25.49
N ARG A 805 7.41 -24.45 26.39
CA ARG A 805 6.54 -23.29 26.28
C ARG A 805 7.25 -22.02 26.76
N GLN A 806 7.22 -20.99 25.92
CA GLN A 806 7.56 -19.63 26.28
C GLN A 806 6.27 -18.81 26.47
N THR A 807 6.29 -17.85 27.38
CA THR A 807 5.18 -16.96 27.70
C THR A 807 5.65 -15.51 27.66
N ALA A 808 4.75 -14.61 27.22
CA ALA A 808 5.00 -13.18 27.22
C ALA A 808 3.69 -12.42 27.50
N SER A 809 3.74 -11.50 28.46
CA SER A 809 2.71 -10.50 28.75
C SER A 809 3.39 -9.14 28.72
N LEU A 810 3.21 -8.44 27.61
CA LEU A 810 4.00 -7.26 27.26
C LEU A 810 3.26 -5.96 27.55
N VAL A 811 3.98 -5.01 28.15
CA VAL A 811 3.58 -3.61 28.29
C VAL A 811 4.48 -2.80 27.35
N PHE A 812 3.89 -1.84 26.63
CA PHE A 812 4.61 -0.98 25.70
C PHE A 812 4.60 0.46 26.21
N ASP A 813 5.71 1.17 26.00
CA ASP A 813 5.86 2.58 26.32
C ASP A 813 5.14 3.49 25.29
N VAL A 814 5.29 4.81 25.47
CA VAL A 814 4.69 5.82 24.58
C VAL A 814 5.22 5.77 23.14
N ASN A 815 6.44 5.25 22.94
CA ASN A 815 7.10 5.08 21.64
C ASN A 815 6.74 3.74 20.97
N GLY A 816 5.98 2.90 21.69
CA GLY A 816 5.62 1.55 21.29
C GLY A 816 6.72 0.52 21.58
N ASP A 817 7.81 0.87 22.22
CA ASP A 817 8.87 -0.08 22.57
C ASP A 817 8.49 -0.83 23.87
N MET A 818 8.93 -2.08 24.01
CA MET A 818 8.61 -2.90 25.19
C MET A 818 9.16 -2.26 26.47
N ASP A 819 8.29 -2.05 27.45
CA ASP A 819 8.67 -1.65 28.79
C ASP A 819 9.16 -2.89 29.56
N VAL A 820 10.48 -3.02 29.65
CA VAL A 820 11.15 -4.17 30.29
C VAL A 820 10.81 -4.30 31.77
N GLN A 821 10.50 -3.19 32.47
CA GLN A 821 10.22 -3.22 33.91
C GLN A 821 8.83 -3.76 34.21
N ASN A 822 7.87 -3.47 33.33
CA ASN A 822 6.46 -3.83 33.53
C ASN A 822 6.01 -5.04 32.70
N SER A 823 6.83 -5.49 31.75
CA SER A 823 6.58 -6.72 30.98
C SER A 823 7.02 -7.96 31.75
N THR A 824 6.28 -9.06 31.61
CA THR A 824 6.65 -10.37 32.15
C THR A 824 6.80 -11.37 31.01
N TYR A 825 7.92 -12.09 30.97
CA TYR A 825 8.20 -13.08 29.92
C TYR A 825 9.13 -14.18 30.45
N SER A 826 9.00 -15.37 29.88
CA SER A 826 9.82 -16.52 30.27
C SER A 826 11.18 -16.52 29.57
N ASN A 827 12.15 -17.19 30.20
CA ASN A 827 13.47 -17.47 29.64
C ASN A 827 13.82 -18.96 29.84
N SER A 828 12.85 -19.84 29.57
CA SER A 828 13.04 -21.28 29.72
C SER A 828 14.09 -21.78 28.72
N THR A 829 15.02 -22.61 29.18
CA THR A 829 16.08 -23.18 28.32
C THR A 829 15.54 -24.29 27.43
N VAL A 830 16.15 -24.47 26.25
CA VAL A 830 15.82 -25.55 25.30
C VAL A 830 17.09 -26.36 25.06
N ASN A 831 17.01 -27.68 25.23
CA ASN A 831 18.06 -28.63 24.88
C ASN A 831 17.67 -29.38 23.59
N PRO A 832 18.27 -29.01 22.43
CA PRO A 832 17.91 -29.59 21.14
C PRO A 832 18.55 -30.96 20.86
N ALA A 833 19.18 -31.61 21.84
CA ALA A 833 19.78 -32.92 21.64
C ALA A 833 18.71 -34.04 21.54
N PRO A 834 18.95 -35.09 20.72
CA PRO A 834 18.04 -36.22 20.59
C PRO A 834 17.66 -36.82 21.94
N GLY A 835 16.36 -37.03 22.17
CA GLY A 835 15.83 -37.56 23.44
C GLY A 835 15.52 -36.49 24.49
N HIS A 836 15.76 -35.21 24.21
CA HIS A 836 15.40 -34.07 25.07
C HIS A 836 14.21 -33.29 24.49
N ASP A 837 14.37 -31.98 24.27
CA ASP A 837 13.31 -31.08 23.84
C ASP A 837 13.19 -31.10 22.31
N ASN A 838 11.96 -31.26 21.81
CA ASN A 838 11.69 -31.20 20.37
C ASN A 838 11.64 -29.77 19.84
N GLY A 839 11.90 -28.77 20.69
CA GLY A 839 11.90 -27.35 20.35
C GLY A 839 11.16 -26.49 21.37
N TRP A 840 10.63 -25.36 20.91
CA TRP A 840 9.91 -24.39 21.72
C TRP A 840 8.72 -23.77 20.98
N PHE A 841 7.78 -23.19 21.72
CA PHE A 841 6.69 -22.40 21.15
C PHE A 841 6.27 -21.25 22.07
N MET A 842 5.66 -20.23 21.49
CA MET A 842 5.02 -19.12 22.22
C MET A 842 3.64 -18.85 21.61
N ASP A 843 2.62 -18.78 22.45
CA ASP A 843 1.29 -18.33 22.03
C ASP A 843 1.22 -16.81 21.93
N LEU A 844 0.61 -16.33 20.86
CA LEU A 844 0.34 -14.92 20.65
C LEU A 844 -0.97 -14.51 21.34
N PRO A 845 -1.13 -13.24 21.73
CA PRO A 845 -2.43 -12.70 22.12
C PRO A 845 -3.53 -12.99 21.08
N ALA A 846 -4.76 -13.23 21.55
CA ALA A 846 -5.90 -13.53 20.68
C ALA A 846 -6.09 -12.45 19.60
N GLY A 847 -6.25 -12.87 18.33
CA GLY A 847 -6.37 -11.98 17.17
C GLY A 847 -5.06 -11.61 16.48
N GLN A 848 -3.91 -11.74 17.17
CA GLN A 848 -2.61 -11.62 16.53
C GLN A 848 -2.31 -12.84 15.66
N ARG A 849 -1.63 -12.61 14.53
CA ARG A 849 -1.24 -13.65 13.59
C ARG A 849 0.03 -13.30 12.84
N ILE A 850 0.84 -14.30 12.52
CA ILE A 850 2.06 -14.12 11.73
C ILE A 850 1.69 -14.31 10.25
N ASN A 851 1.70 -13.23 9.49
CA ASN A 851 1.48 -13.21 8.03
C ASN A 851 2.61 -12.51 7.27
N ILE A 852 3.66 -12.08 7.98
CA ILE A 852 4.88 -11.49 7.43
C ILE A 852 5.99 -12.49 7.64
N ASP A 853 6.80 -12.74 6.60
CA ASP A 853 7.91 -13.68 6.69
C ASP A 853 8.84 -13.31 7.84
N PRO A 854 9.26 -14.30 8.66
CA PRO A 854 10.26 -14.07 9.69
C PRO A 854 11.64 -13.81 9.10
N LEU A 855 12.50 -13.15 9.88
CA LEU A 855 13.92 -12.99 9.58
C LEU A 855 14.76 -13.55 10.74
N VAL A 856 15.95 -14.07 10.42
CA VAL A 856 16.95 -14.44 11.41
C VAL A 856 18.27 -13.75 11.13
N GLY A 857 18.88 -13.17 12.16
CA GLY A 857 20.21 -12.56 12.12
C GLY A 857 20.90 -12.70 13.47
N LEU A 858 22.21 -12.99 13.50
CA LEU A 858 22.98 -13.09 14.75
C LEU A 858 22.33 -13.99 15.84
N GLY A 859 21.63 -15.06 15.44
CA GLY A 859 20.90 -15.94 16.37
C GLY A 859 19.59 -15.37 16.94
N THR A 860 19.23 -14.13 16.58
CA THR A 860 17.94 -13.50 16.88
C THR A 860 16.95 -13.76 15.75
N LEU A 861 15.77 -14.25 16.12
CA LEU A 861 14.58 -14.39 15.29
C LEU A 861 13.71 -13.14 15.44
N VAL A 862 13.33 -12.55 14.32
CA VAL A 862 12.37 -11.45 14.21
C VAL A 862 11.08 -11.99 13.62
N MET A 863 9.98 -11.87 14.38
CA MET A 863 8.64 -12.24 13.93
C MET A 863 7.68 -11.07 14.14
N SER A 864 6.90 -10.72 13.12
CA SER A 864 5.92 -9.62 13.21
C SER A 864 4.50 -10.18 13.14
N ALA A 865 3.73 -9.96 14.20
CA ALA A 865 2.34 -10.36 14.30
C ALA A 865 1.42 -9.18 14.05
N ASN A 866 0.53 -9.29 13.06
CA ASN A 866 -0.53 -8.32 12.83
C ASN A 866 -1.80 -8.71 13.61
N ASP A 867 -2.46 -7.71 14.18
CA ASP A 867 -3.80 -7.77 14.75
C ASP A 867 -4.71 -6.83 13.94
N PRO A 868 -5.39 -7.34 12.92
CA PRO A 868 -6.16 -6.53 11.98
C PRO A 868 -7.39 -5.85 12.62
N ASP A 869 -7.82 -6.29 13.80
CA ASP A 869 -9.00 -5.77 14.51
C ASP A 869 -8.64 -5.15 15.89
N ALA A 870 -7.37 -4.73 16.07
CA ALA A 870 -6.93 -4.03 17.28
C ALA A 870 -7.57 -2.65 17.50
N ALA A 871 -8.31 -2.13 16.51
CA ALA A 871 -8.98 -0.83 16.56
C ALA A 871 -10.17 -0.79 17.53
N SER A 872 -10.65 -1.93 18.04
CA SER A 872 -11.83 -1.98 18.91
C SER A 872 -11.57 -1.84 20.41
N SER A 873 -10.31 -1.87 20.88
CA SER A 873 -10.02 -1.91 22.33
C SER A 873 -9.13 -0.81 22.91
N ASN A 874 -8.57 0.10 22.10
CA ASN A 874 -7.82 1.25 22.66
C ASN A 874 -8.04 2.53 21.84
N ALA A 875 -8.81 3.45 22.42
CA ALA A 875 -8.98 4.85 22.00
C ALA A 875 -7.68 5.70 22.16
N ALA A 876 -6.50 5.08 22.10
CA ALA A 876 -5.19 5.70 22.26
C ALA A 876 -4.25 5.44 21.07
N SER A 877 -4.65 4.64 20.08
CA SER A 877 -3.79 4.30 18.94
C SER A 877 -4.39 4.69 17.60
N CYS A 878 -3.54 5.32 16.81
CA CYS A 878 -3.79 5.93 15.53
C CYS A 878 -3.92 4.99 14.36
N ILE A 879 -4.68 3.92 14.55
CA ILE A 879 -4.66 2.84 13.60
C ILE A 879 -6.08 2.40 13.29
N GLN A 880 -6.68 3.10 12.32
CA GLN A 880 -7.85 2.60 11.59
C GLN A 880 -7.51 1.36 10.73
N SER A 881 -6.25 0.91 10.72
CA SER A 881 -5.75 -0.24 9.95
C SER A 881 -5.01 -1.27 10.82
N GLY A 882 -5.64 -1.84 11.86
CA GLY A 882 -5.05 -2.88 12.72
C GLY A 882 -3.74 -2.49 13.43
N SER A 883 -3.16 -3.33 14.28
CA SER A 883 -1.83 -3.05 14.87
C SER A 883 -0.86 -4.18 14.56
N SER A 884 0.44 -3.97 14.79
CA SER A 884 1.42 -5.04 14.78
C SER A 884 2.26 -5.06 16.04
N VAL A 885 2.72 -6.24 16.43
CA VAL A 885 3.78 -6.43 17.43
C VAL A 885 4.90 -7.20 16.79
N THR A 886 6.11 -6.66 16.87
CA THR A 886 7.33 -7.35 16.44
C THR A 886 8.02 -7.94 17.65
N TYR A 887 8.26 -9.24 17.63
CA TYR A 887 8.97 -10.00 18.64
C TYR A 887 10.40 -10.27 18.15
N MET A 888 11.38 -9.96 18.99
CA MET A 888 12.80 -10.24 18.77
C MET A 888 13.24 -11.24 19.84
N MET A 889 13.47 -12.47 19.41
CA MET A 889 13.59 -13.64 20.28
C MET A 889 14.87 -14.41 19.95
N SER A 890 15.45 -15.14 20.90
CA SER A 890 16.47 -16.15 20.60
C SER A 890 15.89 -17.21 19.67
N ALA A 891 16.50 -17.44 18.52
CA ALA A 891 16.06 -18.45 17.57
C ALA A 891 16.07 -19.86 18.18
N CYS A 892 17.05 -20.16 19.05
CA CYS A 892 17.22 -21.50 19.60
C CYS A 892 16.36 -21.80 20.83
N SER A 893 16.07 -20.78 21.65
CA SER A 893 15.30 -20.99 22.89
C SER A 893 13.90 -20.39 22.87
N GLY A 894 13.62 -19.45 21.96
CA GLY A 894 12.40 -18.65 22.01
C GLY A 894 12.38 -17.63 23.15
N ALA A 895 13.52 -17.41 23.82
CA ALA A 895 13.62 -16.39 24.87
C ALA A 895 13.42 -15.00 24.25
N LEU A 896 12.44 -14.25 24.76
CA LEU A 896 12.18 -12.89 24.30
C LEU A 896 13.26 -11.94 24.80
N ALA A 897 13.73 -11.06 23.93
CA ALA A 897 14.74 -10.07 24.28
C ALA A 897 14.27 -8.64 24.05
N ALA A 898 13.50 -8.41 22.98
CA ALA A 898 12.85 -7.14 22.73
C ALA A 898 11.52 -7.35 22.01
N ALA A 899 10.63 -6.38 22.15
CA ALA A 899 9.44 -6.29 21.31
C ALA A 899 9.08 -4.82 21.10
N TYR A 900 8.33 -4.54 20.04
CA TYR A 900 7.72 -3.23 19.85
C TYR A 900 6.40 -3.32 19.10
N LYS A 901 5.48 -2.42 19.44
CA LYS A 901 4.16 -2.27 18.85
C LYS A 901 4.14 -1.10 17.87
N ALA A 902 3.48 -1.29 16.75
CA ALA A 902 3.29 -0.29 15.71
C ALA A 902 1.92 -0.45 15.02
N ASP A 903 1.68 0.33 13.97
CA ASP A 903 0.64 0.04 12.98
C ASP A 903 0.90 -1.28 12.25
N SER A 904 -0.11 -1.80 11.55
CA SER A 904 0.02 -3.07 10.81
C SER A 904 1.25 -3.05 9.91
N LYS A 905 2.02 -4.14 9.92
CA LYS A 905 3.26 -4.25 9.17
C LYS A 905 2.99 -4.87 7.80
N ALA A 906 3.54 -4.26 6.75
CA ALA A 906 3.50 -4.76 5.37
C ALA A 906 4.72 -5.63 5.03
N GLY A 907 5.87 -5.36 5.65
CA GLY A 907 7.07 -6.14 5.48
C GLY A 907 8.23 -5.60 6.32
N HIS A 908 9.34 -6.33 6.33
CA HIS A 908 10.59 -5.86 6.91
C HIS A 908 11.77 -6.49 6.18
N THR A 909 12.89 -5.78 6.15
CA THR A 909 14.16 -6.26 5.60
C THR A 909 15.30 -5.91 6.54
N ALA A 910 16.31 -6.77 6.62
CA ALA A 910 17.51 -6.52 7.43
C ALA A 910 18.67 -6.07 6.55
N PHE A 911 19.50 -5.17 7.07
CA PHE A 911 20.72 -4.72 6.41
C PHE A 911 21.82 -4.42 7.44
N GLN A 912 23.08 -4.53 7.01
CA GLN A 912 24.29 -4.31 7.79
C GLN A 912 25.01 -3.07 7.28
N LEU A 913 25.50 -2.25 8.20
CA LEU A 913 26.35 -1.09 7.89
C LEU A 913 27.83 -1.50 7.71
N PRO A 914 28.69 -0.63 7.13
CA PRO A 914 30.12 -0.93 6.95
C PRO A 914 30.87 -1.24 8.26
N ASP A 915 30.38 -0.74 9.39
CA ASP A 915 30.94 -0.98 10.73
C ASP A 915 30.50 -2.31 11.36
N GLY A 916 29.68 -3.10 10.64
CA GLY A 916 29.20 -4.41 11.07
C GLY A 916 27.89 -4.38 11.87
N ARG A 917 27.33 -3.21 12.21
CA ARG A 917 26.04 -3.13 12.92
C ARG A 917 24.89 -3.52 12.00
N LEU A 918 23.96 -4.31 12.53
CA LEU A 918 22.79 -4.80 11.82
C LEU A 918 21.55 -3.96 12.20
N PHE A 919 20.71 -3.69 11.22
CA PHE A 919 19.49 -2.88 11.33
C PHE A 919 18.33 -3.58 10.63
N LEU A 920 17.12 -3.20 11.04
CA LEU A 920 15.85 -3.63 10.48
C LEU A 920 15.15 -2.40 9.89
N LEU A 921 14.81 -2.47 8.60
CA LEU A 921 13.91 -1.53 7.94
C LEU A 921 12.51 -2.13 7.90
N ASP A 922 11.61 -1.57 8.71
CA ASP A 922 10.19 -1.89 8.70
C ASP A 922 9.44 -1.04 7.68
N VAL A 923 8.48 -1.66 6.98
CA VAL A 923 7.46 -0.95 6.22
C VAL A 923 6.09 -1.30 6.76
N TYR A 924 5.31 -0.28 7.06
CA TYR A 924 3.96 -0.42 7.58
C TYR A 924 2.92 -0.29 6.47
N THR A 925 1.71 -0.78 6.73
CA THR A 925 0.60 -0.69 5.77
C THR A 925 0.17 0.74 5.50
N SER A 926 0.62 1.74 6.28
CA SER A 926 0.48 3.18 6.01
C SER A 926 1.48 3.72 4.97
N GLY A 927 2.43 2.90 4.51
CA GLY A 927 3.57 3.37 3.72
C GLY A 927 4.71 3.96 4.56
N ARG A 928 4.49 4.14 5.87
CA ARG A 928 5.52 4.59 6.81
C ARG A 928 6.67 3.58 6.85
N LYS A 929 7.89 4.10 6.98
CA LYS A 929 9.11 3.31 7.14
C LYS A 929 9.76 3.65 8.48
N LYS A 930 10.32 2.65 9.16
CA LYS A 930 11.10 2.88 10.40
C LYS A 930 12.32 1.99 10.41
N VAL A 931 13.47 2.59 10.68
CA VAL A 931 14.70 1.84 10.94
C VAL A 931 14.81 1.59 12.44
N LYS A 932 15.16 0.36 12.81
CA LYS A 932 15.44 -0.05 14.18
C LYS A 932 16.76 -0.81 14.23
N PRO A 933 17.58 -0.65 15.29
CA PRO A 933 18.71 -1.54 15.53
C PRO A 933 18.24 -3.00 15.60
N PHE A 934 19.05 -3.90 15.04
CA PHE A 934 18.80 -5.33 15.14
C PHE A 934 19.53 -5.85 16.39
N PRO A 935 18.81 -6.31 17.44
CA PRO A 935 19.46 -6.68 18.69
C PRO A 935 20.21 -8.01 18.56
N ASP A 936 21.38 -8.10 19.18
CA ASP A 936 22.12 -9.35 19.38
C ASP A 936 21.69 -9.96 20.71
N VAL A 937 20.89 -11.03 20.65
CA VAL A 937 20.21 -11.58 21.83
C VAL A 937 20.69 -12.99 22.19
N SER A 938 21.72 -13.51 21.51
CA SER A 938 22.20 -14.87 21.76
C SER A 938 23.72 -15.03 21.57
N PRO A 939 24.52 -14.99 22.65
CA PRO A 939 25.95 -15.32 22.58
C PRO A 939 26.22 -16.83 22.35
N ASN A 940 25.21 -17.71 22.50
CA ASN A 940 25.35 -19.17 22.44
C ASN A 940 24.69 -19.82 21.20
N ALA A 941 23.95 -19.07 20.39
CA ALA A 941 23.44 -19.59 19.12
C ALA A 941 24.50 -19.37 18.04
N SER A 942 25.09 -20.46 17.54
CA SER A 942 25.63 -20.44 16.19
C SER A 942 24.45 -20.41 15.22
N GLY A 943 23.86 -19.22 15.05
CA GLY A 943 22.87 -19.02 13.99
C GLY A 943 23.51 -19.40 12.67
N ARG A 944 23.13 -20.54 12.09
CA ARG A 944 23.59 -20.87 10.75
C ARG A 944 22.87 -19.97 9.77
N ARG A 945 23.69 -19.23 9.03
CA ARG A 945 23.33 -18.17 8.08
C ARG A 945 22.76 -18.79 6.81
N VAL A 946 21.45 -18.69 6.59
CA VAL A 946 20.79 -19.34 5.43
C VAL A 946 20.45 -18.34 4.30
N SER A 947 20.47 -17.02 4.57
CA SER A 947 20.29 -16.02 3.51
C SER A 947 20.84 -14.60 3.83
N TRP A 948 22.15 -14.39 3.66
CA TRP A 948 22.75 -13.24 2.93
C TRP A 948 24.22 -13.53 2.58
N ARG A 949 24.81 -12.70 1.70
CA ARG A 949 26.23 -12.73 1.25
C ARG A 949 27.10 -11.97 2.27
N GLU A 950 28.29 -12.47 2.59
CA GLU A 950 29.24 -11.84 3.52
C GLU A 950 30.64 -11.62 2.88
N LEU A 951 31.34 -10.65 3.46
CA LEU A 951 32.59 -9.98 3.13
C LEU A 951 33.83 -10.81 3.50
N ILE A 952 34.91 -10.66 2.73
CA ILE A 952 36.29 -10.85 3.22
C ILE A 952 36.93 -9.46 3.29
N GLN A 953 37.77 -9.26 4.30
CA GLN A 953 38.77 -8.20 4.39
C GLN A 953 39.56 -7.98 3.09
#